data_AF-A0A1V2QU39-F1
#
_entry.id   AF-A0A1V2QU39-F1
#
_cell.length_a   1.000
_cell.length_b   1.000
_cell.length_c   1.000
_cell.angle_alpha   90.00
_cell.angle_beta   90.00
_cell.angle_gamma   90.00
#
_symmetry.space_group_name_H-M   'P 1'
#
loop_
_entity.id
_entity.type
_entity.pdbx_description
1 polymer ?
#
loop_
_entity_poly.entity_id
_entity_poly.type
_entity_poly.pdbx_seq_one_letter_code
_entity_poly.pdbx_strand_id
1 'polypeptide(L)'
;MSTVRTWSTAGSDSGPFDVVGDRVLVGVQVVNVSRLSTHPIPMISQGLVTVAGQGPKDSNGAGKSSLIAAISLLHADEQWRLASGAAGAADLLFTAELAAQEGRWSNVDWGYVIGVFADPRATTTDELSAGTVTVWLRINRKASHVHLRWREGLHVPHGVTESERAAGVDALWDALPNSNGRTDFHANRLSSVLYGGHVRCVSFLSTSVRSSPAANLLAQPLNDLTPRRIFDAIATLTGLDRELEQEQGLRSAEHTHRTTVRDAERDLDNWEHEMAVVEAGIAKRGDARHLLGSAQESWQARCARHLVDGVDRAEAIRAAIEALDAGCHELRSRLDVVEDDLSGLADDAEFNRHFQEVERRWKELDEHDRRWDTEREVAARTLETLATKHRELSDRARAADGRSVATAQIEQTAAHTALEQALAAKGAADAAEQQARALLAAAESGQDVAARELHALGERGIPAAALFDVVQLDPDQRAGWEPRLVPYRGAIVVARTHAQQAQRTLSGRPGTMLVVADPPQTQAPAHDTGVPGSADARFDLTTFLTTIARRAGDAPADVDVAAGVIVLGDFGEPLTGRAARIAAARTEHHAKAVLLAEAGNAVATARQVLSRAEIRTQAAVAGEEAHAAQSTMSDLRAANEEREKRRDELKPLLDAAHDAYTDALGTAKARKEKIDNLHGAKRRLETELDQKVSHKTKLTDERLALDLPGREAAWGDSPQSAERFLLALDAEQQARTTGTWNEEACYQVNEVVRRCFPEGTPHDEMPAEIRELLVGQRWQRGGPDIRIALVPALIRALRAHLTQTERQDLYQQQQIATQRGQRTGDLEAARQGLGEAEQTSRAHRASLALGIKAKLKKVSEEFDRLDQQYGGYGAGLDYPEPEPPSEPDKPWTWTVTPKWRRAEGQRMSGYNLRSNTAQMDEKAVKLVCAAALAGGGSRPLLLVLDELGRNLGKQHRREAVALFEQIGKDRNITVIGALQDDMERYAIEASGLYIKLRRRSDSMAYNEAPVIVGDETNHARVELLREWLASYRPTADTADDNTDEDDPGEDVA
;
A
#
# COMPACT_ATOMS: atom_id res chain seq x y z
N MET A 1 -39.31 -37.86 0.42
CA MET A 1 -39.72 -37.39 1.77
C MET A 1 -38.76 -36.30 2.23
N SER A 2 -38.91 -35.09 1.69
CA SER A 2 -38.11 -33.92 2.09
C SER A 2 -39.08 -32.92 2.73
N THR A 3 -38.99 -32.80 4.05
CA THR A 3 -39.86 -31.93 4.86
C THR A 3 -39.44 -30.48 4.68
N VAL A 4 -40.31 -29.74 4.01
CA VAL A 4 -40.41 -28.28 3.98
C VAL A 4 -40.50 -27.77 5.42
N ARG A 5 -39.52 -26.97 5.88
CA ARG A 5 -39.65 -26.16 7.09
C ARG A 5 -40.21 -24.79 6.71
N THR A 6 -41.51 -24.65 6.91
CA THR A 6 -42.23 -23.37 6.93
C THR A 6 -41.71 -22.50 8.07
N TRP A 7 -41.18 -21.32 7.74
CA TRP A 7 -40.92 -20.26 8.71
C TRP A 7 -42.22 -19.51 8.96
N SER A 8 -42.65 -19.51 10.22
CA SER A 8 -43.83 -18.80 10.70
C SER A 8 -43.58 -17.30 10.67
N THR A 9 -44.43 -16.58 9.94
CA THR A 9 -44.52 -15.13 9.88
C THR A 9 -45.25 -14.58 11.11
N ALA A 10 -44.52 -13.89 11.98
CA ALA A 10 -45.06 -12.87 12.90
C ALA A 10 -43.95 -11.90 13.35
N GLY A 11 -43.84 -10.76 12.65
CA GLY A 11 -43.46 -9.45 13.22
C GLY A 11 -42.03 -9.17 13.68
N SER A 12 -41.09 -8.93 12.76
CA SER A 12 -40.35 -7.66 12.58
C SER A 12 -39.18 -7.87 11.62
N ASP A 13 -39.18 -7.15 10.50
CA ASP A 13 -38.07 -7.11 9.53
C ASP A 13 -36.75 -6.73 10.22
N SER A 14 -35.83 -7.69 10.38
CA SER A 14 -34.41 -7.38 10.47
C SER A 14 -33.53 -8.53 9.99
N GLY A 15 -32.93 -8.32 8.82
CA GLY A 15 -31.68 -8.94 8.41
C GLY A 15 -31.08 -8.12 7.27
N PRO A 16 -29.73 -7.96 7.15
CA PRO A 16 -28.64 -8.59 7.91
C PRO A 16 -27.45 -7.61 8.18
N PHE A 17 -27.41 -6.68 9.15
CA PHE A 17 -27.90 -6.64 10.52
C PHE A 17 -27.96 -5.16 10.97
N ASP A 18 -28.76 -4.87 12.00
CA ASP A 18 -28.86 -3.62 12.76
C ASP A 18 -29.29 -4.01 14.19
N VAL A 19 -28.39 -4.69 14.92
CA VAL A 19 -28.73 -5.43 16.15
C VAL A 19 -29.30 -4.52 17.25
N VAL A 20 -28.69 -3.34 17.43
CA VAL A 20 -29.12 -2.39 18.46
C VAL A 20 -30.37 -1.64 18.00
N GLY A 21 -30.46 -1.28 16.71
CA GLY A 21 -31.57 -0.51 16.17
C GLY A 21 -31.72 0.84 16.86
N ASP A 22 -32.95 1.16 17.29
CA ASP A 22 -33.24 2.43 17.96
C ASP A 22 -32.91 2.46 19.47
N ARG A 23 -32.46 1.33 20.05
CA ARG A 23 -32.19 1.18 21.49
C ARG A 23 -31.01 2.03 21.99
N VAL A 24 -31.14 2.63 23.17
CA VAL A 24 -30.11 3.48 23.81
C VAL A 24 -29.32 2.71 24.86
N LEU A 25 -28.08 3.11 25.10
CA LEU A 25 -27.26 2.55 26.18
C LEU A 25 -27.89 2.94 27.52
N VAL A 26 -28.28 1.95 28.32
CA VAL A 26 -28.86 2.15 29.66
C VAL A 26 -27.92 1.71 30.78
N GLY A 27 -26.87 0.95 30.46
CA GLY A 27 -25.82 0.62 31.42
C GLY A 27 -24.58 0.04 30.77
N VAL A 28 -23.44 0.21 31.42
CA VAL A 28 -22.14 -0.29 30.97
C VAL A 28 -21.35 -0.89 32.12
N GLN A 29 -20.61 -1.96 31.84
CA GLN A 29 -19.66 -2.56 32.78
C GLN A 29 -18.39 -2.93 32.02
N VAL A 30 -17.25 -2.72 32.64
CA VAL A 30 -15.93 -2.98 32.06
C VAL A 30 -15.15 -3.93 32.95
N VAL A 31 -14.33 -4.79 32.35
CA VAL A 31 -13.46 -5.73 33.09
C VAL A 31 -12.08 -5.72 32.42
N ASN A 32 -11.03 -5.56 33.22
CA ASN A 32 -9.63 -5.51 32.74
C ASN A 32 -9.34 -4.36 31.75
N VAL A 33 -10.11 -3.26 31.82
CA VAL A 33 -9.96 -2.07 30.97
C VAL A 33 -9.35 -0.94 31.80
N SER A 34 -8.13 -0.52 31.47
CA SER A 34 -7.37 0.52 32.16
C SER A 34 -7.43 0.28 33.68
N ARG A 35 -7.47 1.33 34.49
CA ARG A 35 -7.61 1.26 35.96
C ARG A 35 -9.09 1.18 36.40
N LEU A 36 -10.03 0.95 35.49
CA LEU A 36 -11.47 0.97 35.82
C LEU A 36 -11.86 -0.26 36.62
N SER A 37 -12.78 -0.10 37.59
CA SER A 37 -13.27 -1.19 38.41
C SER A 37 -14.41 -1.95 37.72
N THR A 38 -14.69 -3.17 38.17
CA THR A 38 -15.74 -4.03 37.56
C THR A 38 -17.17 -3.64 37.95
N HIS A 39 -17.37 -2.45 38.50
CA HIS A 39 -18.68 -2.00 38.95
C HIS A 39 -19.55 -1.59 37.75
N PRO A 40 -20.84 -1.98 37.72
CA PRO A 40 -21.76 -1.51 36.69
C PRO A 40 -22.07 -0.02 36.87
N ILE A 41 -22.18 0.67 35.73
CA ILE A 41 -22.45 2.10 35.64
C ILE A 41 -23.77 2.25 34.86
N PRO A 42 -24.85 2.75 35.49
CA PRO A 42 -26.09 3.07 34.76
C PRO A 42 -25.86 4.27 33.84
N MET A 43 -26.66 4.37 32.78
CA MET A 43 -26.58 5.42 31.77
C MET A 43 -27.99 5.99 31.53
N ILE A 44 -28.07 7.31 31.36
CA ILE A 44 -29.31 7.99 30.94
C ILE A 44 -29.41 8.01 29.41
N SER A 45 -30.65 8.04 28.90
CA SER A 45 -30.92 7.96 27.47
C SER A 45 -30.75 9.26 26.68
N GLN A 46 -30.75 10.41 27.37
CA GLN A 46 -30.75 11.77 26.80
C GLN A 46 -30.15 12.75 27.81
N GLY A 47 -29.62 13.87 27.32
CA GLY A 47 -29.04 14.91 28.17
C GLY A 47 -27.53 14.72 28.42
N LEU A 48 -27.03 15.38 29.47
CA LEU A 48 -25.61 15.44 29.78
C LEU A 48 -25.21 14.44 30.89
N VAL A 49 -24.29 13.55 30.55
CA VAL A 49 -23.53 12.69 31.47
C VAL A 49 -22.15 13.31 31.69
N THR A 50 -21.73 13.47 32.92
CA THR A 50 -20.40 13.99 33.23
C THR A 50 -19.56 13.00 34.01
N VAL A 51 -18.30 12.85 33.60
CA VAL A 51 -17.33 11.93 34.20
C VAL A 51 -16.23 12.76 34.86
N ALA A 52 -16.23 12.77 36.19
CA ALA A 52 -15.19 13.34 37.02
C ALA A 52 -14.21 12.24 37.48
N GLY A 53 -13.02 12.66 37.89
CA GLY A 53 -11.95 11.78 38.33
C GLY A 53 -11.33 12.31 39.60
N GLN A 54 -10.99 11.41 40.51
CA GLN A 54 -10.21 11.70 41.70
C GLN A 54 -9.13 10.63 41.80
N GLY A 55 -7.95 10.92 41.25
CA GLY A 55 -6.77 10.08 41.41
C GLY A 55 -5.91 10.52 42.59
N PRO A 56 -4.84 9.77 42.88
CA PRO A 56 -3.99 10.02 44.05
C PRO A 56 -3.10 11.26 43.93
N LYS A 57 -2.81 11.73 42.70
CA LYS A 57 -2.06 12.97 42.43
C LYS A 57 -2.89 14.01 41.69
N ASP A 58 -3.60 13.58 40.63
CA ASP A 58 -4.51 14.39 39.83
C ASP A 58 -5.74 13.57 39.43
N SER A 59 -6.75 14.20 38.83
CA SER A 59 -7.95 13.50 38.36
C SER A 59 -7.72 12.62 37.13
N ASN A 60 -6.58 12.76 36.44
CA ASN A 60 -6.26 11.98 35.24
C ASN A 60 -5.91 10.54 35.60
N GLY A 61 -5.28 10.35 36.76
CA GLY A 61 -4.98 9.03 37.32
C GLY A 61 -6.19 8.13 37.63
N ALA A 62 -7.43 8.65 37.52
CA ALA A 62 -8.67 7.89 37.74
C ALA A 62 -9.24 7.24 36.46
N GLY A 63 -8.67 7.49 35.28
CA GLY A 63 -9.10 6.82 34.04
C GLY A 63 -10.38 7.36 33.39
N LYS A 64 -10.70 8.65 33.57
CA LYS A 64 -11.88 9.32 32.95
C LYS A 64 -11.95 9.06 31.43
N SER A 65 -10.85 9.35 30.74
CA SER A 65 -10.72 9.21 29.28
C SER A 65 -10.83 7.74 28.85
N SER A 66 -10.34 6.80 29.66
CA SER A 66 -10.48 5.36 29.40
C SER A 66 -11.94 4.89 29.45
N LEU A 67 -12.75 5.40 30.40
CA LEU A 67 -14.17 5.04 30.49
C LEU A 67 -14.93 5.51 29.26
N ILE A 68 -14.79 6.78 28.89
CA ILE A 68 -15.50 7.33 27.73
C ILE A 68 -15.00 6.72 26.40
N ALA A 69 -13.73 6.30 26.34
CA ALA A 69 -13.17 5.57 25.20
C ALA A 69 -13.75 4.15 25.09
N ALA A 70 -13.94 3.44 26.20
CA ALA A 70 -14.62 2.15 26.20
C ALA A 70 -16.06 2.29 25.67
N ILE A 71 -16.78 3.34 26.10
CA ILE A 71 -18.14 3.62 25.64
C ILE A 71 -18.16 3.99 24.15
N SER A 72 -17.19 4.76 23.64
CA SER A 72 -17.14 5.08 22.21
C SER A 72 -16.80 3.87 21.32
N LEU A 73 -15.93 2.97 21.81
CA LEU A 73 -15.64 1.69 21.14
C LEU A 73 -16.88 0.80 21.08
N LEU A 74 -17.64 0.72 22.19
CA LEU A 74 -18.92 0.00 22.24
C LEU A 74 -19.91 0.51 21.19
N HIS A 75 -19.90 1.81 20.93
CA HIS A 75 -20.73 2.45 19.90
C HIS A 75 -20.12 2.47 18.50
N ALA A 76 -19.06 1.68 18.28
CA ALA A 76 -18.40 1.52 16.99
C ALA A 76 -18.02 2.85 16.32
N ASP A 77 -17.50 3.79 17.11
CA ASP A 77 -17.01 5.07 16.57
C ASP A 77 -15.91 4.84 15.52
N GLU A 78 -16.03 5.51 14.38
CA GLU A 78 -15.10 5.41 13.26
C GLU A 78 -13.67 5.88 13.62
N GLN A 79 -13.51 6.68 14.67
CA GLN A 79 -12.20 7.08 15.18
C GLN A 79 -11.31 5.91 15.60
N TRP A 80 -11.88 4.75 15.88
CA TRP A 80 -11.14 3.52 16.17
C TRP A 80 -10.52 2.86 14.92
N ARG A 81 -10.73 3.39 13.72
CA ARG A 81 -10.27 2.79 12.44
C ARG A 81 -10.66 1.31 12.34
N LEU A 82 -11.96 1.07 12.49
CA LEU A 82 -12.57 -0.24 12.48
C LEU A 82 -12.13 -1.10 11.28
N ALA A 83 -12.03 -0.50 10.09
CA ALA A 83 -11.56 -1.17 8.87
C ALA A 83 -10.13 -1.73 8.98
N SER A 84 -9.26 -1.08 9.76
CA SER A 84 -7.88 -1.50 10.03
C SER A 84 -7.76 -2.44 11.23
N GLY A 85 -8.88 -2.96 11.75
CA GLY A 85 -8.89 -3.92 12.86
C GLY A 85 -8.90 -3.29 14.27
N ALA A 86 -9.01 -1.97 14.39
CA ALA A 86 -9.03 -1.25 15.67
C ALA A 86 -7.88 -1.57 16.63
N ALA A 87 -6.64 -1.61 16.12
CA ALA A 87 -5.44 -1.94 16.91
C ALA A 87 -5.28 -1.09 18.18
N GLY A 88 -5.65 0.19 18.14
CA GLY A 88 -5.61 1.09 19.31
C GLY A 88 -6.53 0.68 20.47
N ALA A 89 -7.52 -0.19 20.25
CA ALA A 89 -8.35 -0.71 21.34
C ALA A 89 -7.51 -1.51 22.35
N ALA A 90 -6.41 -2.15 21.93
CA ALA A 90 -5.51 -2.87 22.83
C ALA A 90 -4.87 -1.97 23.90
N ASP A 91 -4.71 -0.68 23.62
CA ASP A 91 -4.16 0.31 24.57
C ASP A 91 -5.14 0.63 25.70
N LEU A 92 -6.42 0.26 25.57
CA LEU A 92 -7.40 0.35 26.66
C LEU A 92 -7.24 -0.77 27.70
N LEU A 93 -6.50 -1.84 27.42
CA LEU A 93 -6.33 -2.95 28.36
C LEU A 93 -5.48 -2.53 29.56
N PHE A 94 -5.75 -3.12 30.73
CA PHE A 94 -4.93 -2.91 31.92
C PHE A 94 -3.46 -3.29 31.67
N THR A 95 -2.55 -2.37 32.00
CA THR A 95 -1.11 -2.65 32.08
C THR A 95 -0.60 -2.28 33.48
N ALA A 96 0.23 -3.15 34.03
CA ALA A 96 0.83 -2.98 35.35
C ALA A 96 1.74 -1.76 35.39
N GLU A 97 2.43 -1.45 34.29
CA GLU A 97 3.24 -0.24 34.11
C GLU A 97 2.37 1.02 34.23
N LEU A 98 1.30 1.14 33.43
CA LEU A 98 0.41 2.29 33.50
C LEU A 98 -0.36 2.36 34.82
N ALA A 99 -0.46 1.28 35.60
CA ALA A 99 -1.05 1.32 36.94
C ALA A 99 -0.02 1.59 38.06
N ALA A 100 1.28 1.64 37.74
CA ALA A 100 2.40 1.67 38.69
C ALA A 100 2.38 0.48 39.69
N GLN A 101 2.13 -0.73 39.17
CA GLN A 101 1.89 -1.97 39.93
C GLN A 101 2.72 -3.17 39.43
N GLU A 102 3.83 -2.95 38.72
CA GLU A 102 4.67 -3.99 38.08
C GLU A 102 5.17 -5.11 39.02
N GLY A 103 5.26 -4.83 40.33
CA GLY A 103 5.66 -5.81 41.33
C GLY A 103 4.55 -6.73 41.86
N ARG A 104 3.28 -6.44 41.56
CA ARG A 104 2.10 -7.18 42.11
C ARG A 104 1.12 -7.66 41.04
N TRP A 105 1.09 -7.02 39.88
CA TRP A 105 0.18 -7.34 38.79
C TRP A 105 0.93 -7.52 37.47
N SER A 106 0.41 -8.36 36.59
CA SER A 106 0.88 -8.49 35.21
C SER A 106 -0.06 -7.77 34.24
N ASN A 107 0.43 -7.46 33.05
CA ASN A 107 -0.41 -6.93 31.98
C ASN A 107 -1.47 -7.97 31.57
N VAL A 108 -2.72 -7.56 31.32
CA VAL A 108 -3.80 -8.50 30.93
C VAL A 108 -3.79 -8.79 29.43
N ASP A 109 -4.02 -10.02 29.01
CA ASP A 109 -4.03 -10.36 27.58
C ASP A 109 -5.32 -9.96 26.86
N TRP A 110 -6.44 -9.88 27.59
CA TRP A 110 -7.74 -9.43 27.10
C TRP A 110 -8.58 -8.78 28.20
N GLY A 111 -9.63 -8.08 27.79
CA GLY A 111 -10.61 -7.43 28.65
C GLY A 111 -11.96 -7.29 27.95
N TYR A 112 -12.97 -6.80 28.67
CA TYR A 112 -14.34 -6.76 28.21
C TYR A 112 -14.98 -5.39 28.40
N VAL A 113 -15.74 -4.95 27.39
CA VAL A 113 -16.68 -3.83 27.48
C VAL A 113 -18.08 -4.38 27.21
N ILE A 114 -18.96 -4.24 28.20
CA ILE A 114 -20.28 -4.86 28.22
C ILE A 114 -21.32 -3.75 28.29
N GLY A 115 -22.17 -3.65 27.27
CA GLY A 115 -23.19 -2.63 27.14
C GLY A 115 -24.59 -3.22 27.14
N VAL A 116 -25.50 -2.62 27.90
CA VAL A 116 -26.91 -2.98 27.94
C VAL A 116 -27.71 -1.90 27.20
N PHE A 117 -28.44 -2.30 26.17
CA PHE A 117 -29.23 -1.42 25.33
C PHE A 117 -30.71 -1.73 25.47
N ALA A 118 -31.55 -0.70 25.64
CA ALA A 118 -33.00 -0.84 25.77
C ALA A 118 -33.74 0.23 24.95
N ASP A 119 -35.02 0.00 24.64
CA ASP A 119 -35.83 0.98 23.91
C ASP A 119 -36.03 2.25 24.76
N PRO A 120 -35.63 3.44 24.26
CA PRO A 120 -35.82 4.69 25.00
C PRO A 120 -37.30 5.02 25.26
N ARG A 121 -38.25 4.50 24.47
CA ARG A 121 -39.69 4.78 24.56
C ARG A 121 -40.46 3.83 25.46
N ALA A 122 -39.87 2.69 25.84
CA ALA A 122 -40.52 1.73 26.73
C ALA A 122 -40.63 2.31 28.15
N THR A 123 -41.81 2.21 28.75
CA THR A 123 -42.11 2.85 30.06
C THR A 123 -42.41 1.84 31.17
N THR A 124 -42.51 0.56 30.82
CA THR A 124 -42.77 -0.54 31.76
C THR A 124 -41.58 -1.50 31.82
N THR A 125 -41.41 -2.18 32.95
CA THR A 125 -40.29 -3.12 33.17
C THR A 125 -40.37 -4.32 32.24
N ASP A 126 -41.58 -4.79 31.90
CA ASP A 126 -41.79 -5.93 30.99
C ASP A 126 -41.42 -5.60 29.55
N GLU A 127 -41.83 -4.42 29.04
CA GLU A 127 -41.44 -3.93 27.71
C GLU A 127 -39.92 -3.73 27.61
N LEU A 128 -39.31 -3.16 28.65
CA LEU A 128 -37.87 -2.98 28.71
C LEU A 128 -37.14 -4.33 28.74
N SER A 129 -37.59 -5.28 29.54
CA SER A 129 -36.97 -6.61 29.65
C SER A 129 -37.04 -7.37 28.33
N ALA A 130 -38.19 -7.34 27.65
CA ALA A 130 -38.37 -7.97 26.34
C ALA A 130 -37.56 -7.26 25.24
N GLY A 131 -37.41 -5.94 25.33
CA GLY A 131 -36.68 -5.12 24.36
C GLY A 131 -35.17 -4.99 24.64
N THR A 132 -34.64 -5.53 25.73
CA THR A 132 -33.24 -5.35 26.13
C THR A 132 -32.29 -6.25 25.33
N VAL A 133 -31.13 -5.72 24.96
CA VAL A 133 -30.04 -6.46 24.33
C VAL A 133 -28.74 -6.16 25.08
N THR A 134 -27.99 -7.20 25.44
CA THR A 134 -26.63 -7.05 25.97
C THR A 134 -25.60 -7.31 24.89
N VAL A 135 -24.71 -6.35 24.67
CA VAL A 135 -23.60 -6.39 23.71
C VAL A 135 -22.28 -6.54 24.48
N TRP A 136 -21.44 -7.46 24.03
CA TRP A 136 -20.13 -7.74 24.60
C TRP A 136 -19.04 -7.52 23.55
N LEU A 137 -18.08 -6.68 23.89
CA LEU A 137 -16.83 -6.53 23.16
C LEU A 137 -15.67 -7.11 23.97
N ARG A 138 -15.02 -8.13 23.43
CA ARG A 138 -13.74 -8.62 23.97
C ARG A 138 -12.60 -7.93 23.25
N ILE A 139 -11.81 -7.16 23.99
CA ILE A 139 -10.60 -6.52 23.49
C ILE A 139 -9.42 -7.47 23.73
N ASN A 140 -8.62 -7.75 22.71
CA ASN A 140 -7.46 -8.62 22.77
C ASN A 140 -6.19 -7.80 22.47
N ARG A 141 -5.10 -8.10 23.19
CA ARG A 141 -3.81 -7.42 22.94
C ARG A 141 -3.20 -7.80 21.58
N LYS A 142 -3.44 -9.04 21.12
CA LYS A 142 -3.01 -9.53 19.79
C LYS A 142 -4.13 -9.35 18.75
N ALA A 143 -3.76 -9.26 17.47
CA ALA A 143 -4.74 -9.29 16.37
C ALA A 143 -5.62 -10.57 16.49
N SER A 144 -6.95 -10.53 16.34
CA SER A 144 -7.85 -9.57 15.69
C SER A 144 -8.39 -8.40 16.54
N HIS A 145 -7.76 -8.09 17.68
CA HIS A 145 -7.99 -6.96 18.61
C HIS A 145 -9.39 -6.78 19.23
N VAL A 146 -10.49 -6.99 18.51
CA VAL A 146 -11.86 -6.85 19.05
C VAL A 146 -12.75 -7.97 18.51
N HIS A 147 -13.41 -8.68 19.41
CA HIS A 147 -14.45 -9.68 19.08
C HIS A 147 -15.80 -9.21 19.62
N LEU A 148 -16.86 -9.39 18.82
CA LEU A 148 -18.23 -8.98 19.16
C LEU A 148 -19.13 -10.20 19.41
N ARG A 149 -19.85 -10.18 20.55
CA ARG A 149 -20.99 -11.05 20.89
C ARG A 149 -22.18 -10.26 21.39
N TRP A 150 -23.40 -10.75 21.21
CA TRP A 150 -24.60 -10.15 21.80
C TRP A 150 -25.65 -11.20 22.14
N ARG A 151 -26.58 -10.85 23.03
CA ARG A 151 -27.73 -11.68 23.37
C ARG A 151 -28.88 -10.80 23.87
N GLU A 152 -30.12 -11.21 23.56
CA GLU A 152 -31.32 -10.58 24.11
C GLU A 152 -31.43 -10.81 25.62
N GLY A 153 -31.99 -9.84 26.34
CA GLY A 153 -32.05 -9.81 27.80
C GLY A 153 -30.73 -9.40 28.47
N LEU A 154 -30.76 -9.32 29.80
CA LEU A 154 -29.63 -8.88 30.63
C LEU A 154 -28.64 -10.05 30.86
N HIS A 155 -27.49 -10.01 30.19
CA HIS A 155 -26.44 -11.03 30.27
C HIS A 155 -25.13 -10.40 30.72
N VAL A 156 -24.98 -10.16 32.02
CA VAL A 156 -23.90 -9.34 32.59
C VAL A 156 -23.20 -10.04 33.76
N PRO A 157 -21.90 -9.78 34.02
CA PRO A 157 -21.19 -10.29 35.19
C PRO A 157 -21.82 -9.80 36.50
N HIS A 158 -22.10 -10.75 37.39
CA HIS A 158 -22.73 -10.53 38.70
C HIS A 158 -21.87 -11.15 39.81
N GLY A 159 -21.76 -10.47 40.95
CA GLY A 159 -20.99 -10.95 42.10
C GLY A 159 -20.78 -9.84 43.14
N VAL A 160 -20.78 -10.21 44.42
CA VAL A 160 -20.73 -9.29 45.57
C VAL A 160 -19.37 -8.59 45.65
N THR A 161 -18.31 -9.29 45.23
CA THR A 161 -16.94 -8.75 45.20
C THR A 161 -16.46 -8.46 43.77
N GLU A 162 -15.49 -7.55 43.63
CA GLU A 162 -14.86 -7.25 42.34
C GLU A 162 -14.16 -8.48 41.74
N SER A 163 -13.55 -9.31 42.58
CA SER A 163 -12.89 -10.55 42.16
C SER A 163 -13.88 -11.60 41.65
N GLU A 164 -15.08 -11.73 42.24
CA GLU A 164 -16.13 -12.62 41.74
C GLU A 164 -16.60 -12.20 40.34
N ARG A 165 -16.85 -10.90 40.14
CA ARG A 165 -17.26 -10.37 38.83
C ARG A 165 -16.17 -10.55 37.78
N ALA A 166 -14.91 -10.33 38.15
CA ALA A 166 -13.77 -10.53 37.25
C ALA A 166 -13.54 -12.03 36.93
N ALA A 167 -13.73 -12.94 37.88
CA ALA A 167 -13.53 -14.37 37.67
C ALA A 167 -14.62 -15.02 36.82
N GLY A 168 -15.87 -14.53 36.90
CA GLY A 168 -17.00 -15.07 36.14
C GLY A 168 -17.11 -14.62 34.68
N VAL A 169 -16.35 -13.59 34.28
CA VAL A 169 -16.53 -12.93 32.96
C VAL A 169 -16.19 -13.84 31.78
N ASP A 170 -15.12 -14.64 31.88
CA ASP A 170 -14.67 -15.53 30.80
C ASP A 170 -15.66 -16.67 30.59
N ALA A 171 -16.18 -17.25 31.68
CA ALA A 171 -17.20 -18.30 31.61
C ALA A 171 -18.51 -17.79 30.98
N LEU A 172 -18.90 -16.55 31.28
CA LEU A 172 -20.06 -15.91 30.64
C LEU A 172 -19.82 -15.67 29.15
N TRP A 173 -18.64 -15.15 28.78
CA TRP A 173 -18.27 -14.95 27.38
C TRP A 173 -18.33 -16.26 26.58
N ASP A 174 -17.74 -17.33 27.12
CA ASP A 174 -17.69 -18.64 26.46
C ASP A 174 -19.08 -19.29 26.32
N ALA A 175 -20.03 -18.95 27.21
CA ALA A 175 -21.42 -19.39 27.12
C ALA A 175 -22.26 -18.60 26.09
N LEU A 176 -21.79 -17.43 25.63
CA LEU A 176 -22.47 -16.66 24.58
C LEU A 176 -22.27 -17.31 23.20
N PRO A 177 -23.31 -17.37 22.35
CA PRO A 177 -23.18 -17.89 21.00
C PRO A 177 -22.23 -17.03 20.15
N ASN A 178 -21.47 -17.68 19.27
CA ASN A 178 -20.62 -16.97 18.30
C ASN A 178 -21.50 -16.18 17.31
N SER A 179 -21.23 -14.89 17.17
CA SER A 179 -22.10 -13.96 16.44
C SER A 179 -22.27 -14.24 14.95
N ASN A 180 -21.27 -14.86 14.31
CA ASN A 180 -21.31 -15.25 12.89
C ASN A 180 -21.50 -16.78 12.73
N GLY A 181 -22.13 -17.42 13.71
CA GLY A 181 -22.39 -18.86 13.75
C GLY A 181 -21.17 -19.69 14.13
N ARG A 182 -20.08 -19.63 13.33
CA ARG A 182 -18.83 -20.38 13.61
C ARG A 182 -17.75 -19.51 14.24
N THR A 183 -17.71 -18.22 13.92
CA THR A 183 -16.70 -17.26 14.42
C THR A 183 -17.37 -16.00 14.97
N ASP A 184 -16.61 -15.15 15.64
CA ASP A 184 -17.07 -13.82 16.06
C ASP A 184 -16.88 -12.79 14.95
N PHE A 185 -17.65 -11.70 14.99
CA PHE A 185 -17.38 -10.54 14.15
C PHE A 185 -16.19 -9.75 14.72
N HIS A 186 -15.38 -9.19 13.82
CA HIS A 186 -14.21 -8.38 14.14
C HIS A 186 -14.51 -6.88 14.00
N ALA A 187 -13.55 -6.05 14.40
CA ALA A 187 -13.66 -4.58 14.37
C ALA A 187 -14.20 -4.01 13.04
N ASN A 188 -13.80 -4.55 11.89
CA ASN A 188 -14.23 -4.03 10.57
C ASN A 188 -15.73 -4.17 10.27
N ARG A 189 -16.45 -5.03 11.01
CA ARG A 189 -17.89 -5.27 10.84
C ARG A 189 -18.72 -4.73 12.00
N LEU A 190 -18.09 -4.11 13.00
CA LEU A 190 -18.75 -3.68 14.24
C LEU A 190 -19.87 -2.66 13.98
N SER A 191 -19.59 -1.60 13.21
CA SER A 191 -20.57 -0.57 12.84
C SER A 191 -21.72 -1.12 11.99
N SER A 192 -21.43 -1.99 11.02
CA SER A 192 -22.46 -2.57 10.16
C SER A 192 -23.33 -3.59 10.87
N VAL A 193 -22.78 -4.37 11.80
CA VAL A 193 -23.53 -5.39 12.54
C VAL A 193 -24.38 -4.77 13.65
N LEU A 194 -23.80 -3.91 14.48
CA LEU A 194 -24.53 -3.33 15.62
C LEU A 194 -25.51 -2.25 15.21
N TYR A 195 -25.17 -1.41 14.22
CA TYR A 195 -25.87 -0.16 13.93
C TYR A 195 -26.27 -0.02 12.46
N GLY A 196 -26.23 -1.09 11.67
CA GLY A 196 -26.62 -1.04 10.25
C GLY A 196 -25.75 -0.13 9.39
N GLY A 197 -24.57 0.28 9.86
CA GLY A 197 -23.72 1.26 9.18
C GLY A 197 -24.16 2.72 9.41
N HIS A 198 -25.04 2.98 10.38
CA HIS A 198 -25.35 4.33 10.82
C HIS A 198 -24.33 4.83 11.85
N VAL A 199 -24.03 6.13 11.82
CA VAL A 199 -23.18 6.77 12.84
C VAL A 199 -23.96 6.87 14.15
N ARG A 200 -23.55 6.09 15.16
CA ARG A 200 -24.20 6.05 16.48
C ARG A 200 -23.46 6.88 17.52
N CYS A 201 -22.15 7.01 17.39
CA CYS A 201 -21.31 7.75 18.32
C CYS A 201 -20.33 8.66 17.58
N VAL A 202 -20.11 9.82 18.17
CA VAL A 202 -19.07 10.77 17.79
C VAL A 202 -18.28 11.07 19.05
N SER A 203 -17.05 10.57 19.15
CA SER A 203 -16.18 10.84 20.27
C SER A 203 -15.07 11.83 19.96
N PHE A 204 -14.55 12.45 21.01
CA PHE A 204 -13.49 13.42 20.97
C PHE A 204 -12.48 13.03 22.05
N LEU A 205 -11.77 11.92 21.85
CA LEU A 205 -10.76 11.42 22.82
C LEU A 205 -9.44 12.19 22.71
N SER A 206 -8.75 12.49 23.82
CA SER A 206 -7.43 13.14 23.79
C SER A 206 -6.34 12.22 23.21
N THR A 207 -5.19 12.79 22.81
CA THR A 207 -4.06 12.03 22.25
C THR A 207 -3.38 11.08 23.24
N SER A 208 -3.66 11.23 24.54
CA SER A 208 -3.14 10.34 25.59
C SER A 208 -3.65 8.90 25.48
N VAL A 209 -4.73 8.68 24.71
CA VAL A 209 -5.31 7.36 24.39
C VAL A 209 -5.06 7.00 22.91
N ARG A 210 -4.15 7.70 22.18
CA ARG A 210 -4.00 7.58 20.72
C ARG A 210 -2.55 7.49 20.24
N SER A 211 -2.38 6.93 19.04
CA SER A 211 -1.16 6.99 18.22
C SER A 211 -1.25 7.94 17.00
N SER A 212 -2.40 8.56 16.68
CA SER A 212 -2.51 9.47 15.52
C SER A 212 -3.64 10.54 15.62
N PRO A 213 -3.41 11.80 15.16
CA PRO A 213 -4.40 12.87 15.19
C PRO A 213 -5.38 12.80 14.00
N ALA A 214 -6.68 12.66 14.27
CA ALA A 214 -7.73 12.88 13.28
C ALA A 214 -8.13 14.37 13.26
N ALA A 215 -8.59 14.87 12.10
CA ALA A 215 -9.09 16.24 11.97
C ALA A 215 -10.37 16.40 12.80
N ASN A 216 -10.32 17.25 13.82
CA ASN A 216 -11.38 17.37 14.80
C ASN A 216 -11.67 18.86 15.04
N LEU A 217 -12.94 19.25 14.82
CA LEU A 217 -13.44 20.63 14.92
C LEU A 217 -13.26 21.27 16.31
N LEU A 218 -13.11 20.44 17.36
CA LEU A 218 -12.99 20.90 18.76
C LEU A 218 -11.60 20.66 19.36
N ALA A 219 -10.74 19.90 18.68
CA ALA A 219 -9.38 19.63 19.16
C ALA A 219 -8.41 20.79 18.89
N GLN A 220 -8.75 21.64 17.92
CA GLN A 220 -8.01 22.84 17.56
C GLN A 220 -8.99 24.01 17.44
N PRO A 221 -8.56 25.25 17.75
CA PRO A 221 -9.36 26.43 17.46
C PRO A 221 -9.83 26.42 16.00
N LEU A 222 -11.10 26.76 15.76
CA LEU A 222 -11.71 26.64 14.42
C LEU A 222 -10.91 27.37 13.33
N ASN A 223 -10.20 28.46 13.67
CA ASN A 223 -9.34 29.25 12.79
C ASN A 223 -8.05 28.53 12.32
N ASP A 224 -7.60 27.50 13.06
CA ASP A 224 -6.41 26.72 12.71
C ASP A 224 -6.75 25.55 11.78
N LEU A 225 -8.05 25.29 11.56
CA LEU A 225 -8.54 24.27 10.65
C LEU A 225 -8.74 24.84 9.25
N THR A 226 -8.29 24.09 8.25
CA THR A 226 -8.52 24.42 6.84
C THR A 226 -9.97 24.10 6.46
N PRO A 227 -10.57 24.79 5.46
CA PRO A 227 -11.93 24.53 5.00
C PRO A 227 -12.19 23.07 4.58
N ARG A 228 -11.14 22.39 4.09
CA ARG A 228 -11.17 20.95 3.79
C ARG A 228 -11.35 20.11 5.06
N ARG A 229 -10.53 20.35 6.09
CA ARG A 229 -10.64 19.62 7.37
C ARG A 229 -11.99 19.82 8.05
N ILE A 230 -12.58 20.99 7.87
CA ILE A 230 -13.94 21.29 8.34
C ILE A 230 -14.97 20.45 7.58
N PHE A 231 -14.85 20.34 6.25
CA PHE A 231 -15.70 19.43 5.47
C PHE A 231 -15.53 17.98 5.90
N ASP A 232 -14.29 17.47 6.00
CA ASP A 232 -14.01 16.08 6.39
C ASP A 232 -14.71 15.75 7.72
N ALA A 233 -14.61 16.64 8.72
CA ALA A 233 -15.30 16.46 9.99
C ALA A 233 -16.85 16.47 9.87
N ILE A 234 -17.42 17.36 9.05
CA ILE A 234 -18.87 17.36 8.78
C ILE A 234 -19.28 16.10 8.00
N ALA A 235 -18.44 15.62 7.09
CA ALA A 235 -18.70 14.48 6.24
C ALA A 235 -18.76 13.18 7.06
N THR A 236 -17.86 13.02 8.03
CA THR A 236 -17.92 11.92 9.01
C THR A 236 -19.22 11.96 9.83
N LEU A 237 -19.63 13.15 10.29
CA LEU A 237 -20.86 13.31 11.10
C LEU A 237 -22.15 13.07 10.30
N THR A 238 -22.13 13.34 9.00
CA THR A 238 -23.30 13.23 8.12
C THR A 238 -23.32 11.95 7.26
N GLY A 239 -22.33 11.08 7.46
CA GLY A 239 -22.13 9.84 6.69
C GLY A 239 -21.77 10.05 5.23
N LEU A 240 -21.35 11.26 4.84
CA LEU A 240 -20.95 11.59 3.47
C LEU A 240 -19.64 10.91 3.04
N ASP A 241 -18.75 10.60 3.99
CA ASP A 241 -17.49 9.90 3.70
C ASP A 241 -17.73 8.57 2.99
N ARG A 242 -18.73 7.80 3.43
CA ARG A 242 -19.12 6.54 2.79
C ARG A 242 -19.65 6.72 1.38
N GLU A 243 -20.42 7.77 1.14
CA GLU A 243 -20.97 8.06 -0.19
C GLU A 243 -19.86 8.52 -1.15
N LEU A 244 -18.87 9.27 -0.65
CA LEU A 244 -17.65 9.64 -1.39
C LEU A 244 -16.75 8.44 -1.67
N GLU A 245 -16.58 7.52 -0.72
CA GLU A 245 -15.85 6.25 -0.93
C GLU A 245 -16.55 5.34 -1.96
N GLN A 246 -17.89 5.27 -1.92
CA GLN A 246 -18.66 4.53 -2.93
C GLN A 246 -18.49 5.12 -4.34
N GLU A 247 -18.52 6.45 -4.46
CA GLU A 247 -18.23 7.12 -5.73
C GLU A 247 -16.81 6.82 -6.21
N GLN A 248 -15.82 6.89 -5.32
CA GLN A 248 -14.45 6.53 -5.64
C GLN A 248 -14.36 5.08 -6.14
N GLY A 249 -15.04 4.14 -5.48
CA GLY A 249 -15.11 2.73 -5.90
C GLY A 249 -15.71 2.56 -7.30
N LEU A 250 -16.81 3.25 -7.60
CA LEU A 250 -17.43 3.25 -8.94
C LEU A 250 -16.49 3.82 -10.01
N ARG A 251 -15.75 4.88 -9.69
CA ARG A 251 -14.77 5.47 -10.59
C ARG A 251 -13.55 4.58 -10.81
N SER A 252 -13.07 3.88 -9.78
CA SER A 252 -12.02 2.87 -9.92
C SER A 252 -12.48 1.72 -10.82
N ALA A 253 -13.73 1.26 -10.68
CA ALA A 253 -14.32 0.25 -11.57
C ALA A 253 -14.44 0.75 -13.02
N GLU A 254 -14.90 2.00 -13.23
CA GLU A 254 -14.91 2.66 -14.56
C GLU A 254 -13.51 2.67 -15.19
N HIS A 255 -12.48 3.00 -14.40
CA HIS A 255 -11.09 2.96 -14.87
C HIS A 255 -10.64 1.55 -15.24
N THR A 256 -10.97 0.53 -14.44
CA THR A 256 -10.70 -0.88 -14.77
C THR A 256 -11.33 -1.27 -16.10
N HIS A 257 -12.61 -0.96 -16.32
CA HIS A 257 -13.28 -1.23 -17.60
C HIS A 257 -12.60 -0.50 -18.77
N ARG A 258 -12.16 0.75 -18.57
CA ARG A 258 -11.44 1.50 -19.61
C ARG A 258 -10.10 0.85 -19.97
N THR A 259 -9.40 0.29 -18.99
CA THR A 259 -8.18 -0.49 -19.21
C THR A 259 -8.49 -1.80 -19.92
N THR A 260 -9.54 -2.52 -19.53
CA THR A 260 -9.98 -3.75 -20.21
C THR A 260 -10.30 -3.51 -21.69
N VAL A 261 -10.96 -2.41 -22.03
CA VAL A 261 -11.21 -2.03 -23.44
C VAL A 261 -9.89 -1.81 -24.18
N ARG A 262 -8.95 -1.04 -23.61
CA ARG A 262 -7.65 -0.78 -24.24
C ARG A 262 -6.83 -2.05 -24.46
N ASP A 263 -6.86 -2.96 -23.50
CA ASP A 263 -6.14 -4.22 -23.60
C ASP A 263 -6.81 -5.14 -24.63
N ALA A 264 -8.15 -5.21 -24.67
CA ALA A 264 -8.87 -5.95 -25.71
C ALA A 264 -8.63 -5.39 -27.14
N GLU A 265 -8.55 -4.05 -27.29
CA GLU A 265 -8.18 -3.41 -28.55
C GLU A 265 -6.76 -3.80 -28.98
N ARG A 266 -5.79 -3.68 -28.07
CA ARG A 266 -4.39 -4.05 -28.35
C ARG A 266 -4.26 -5.54 -28.69
N ASP A 267 -4.96 -6.40 -27.97
CA ASP A 267 -4.95 -7.84 -28.18
C ASP A 267 -5.57 -8.22 -29.53
N LEU A 268 -6.62 -7.53 -29.96
CA LEU A 268 -7.20 -7.70 -31.29
C LEU A 268 -6.23 -7.22 -32.38
N ASP A 269 -5.68 -6.01 -32.26
CA ASP A 269 -4.77 -5.41 -33.25
C ASP A 269 -3.50 -6.24 -33.47
N ASN A 270 -2.90 -6.74 -32.37
CA ASN A 270 -1.70 -7.59 -32.42
C ASN A 270 -2.02 -8.92 -33.10
N TRP A 271 -3.12 -9.56 -32.70
CA TRP A 271 -3.54 -10.83 -33.28
C TRP A 271 -3.90 -10.68 -34.77
N GLU A 272 -4.55 -9.58 -35.16
CA GLU A 272 -4.86 -9.29 -36.56
C GLU A 272 -3.58 -9.11 -37.40
N HIS A 273 -2.57 -8.42 -36.88
CA HIS A 273 -1.26 -8.31 -37.54
C HIS A 273 -0.58 -9.67 -37.74
N GLU A 274 -0.57 -10.52 -36.71
CA GLU A 274 0.00 -11.86 -36.80
C GLU A 274 -0.75 -12.73 -37.81
N MET A 275 -2.08 -12.72 -37.78
CA MET A 275 -2.90 -13.53 -38.67
C MET A 275 -2.89 -13.01 -40.11
N ALA A 276 -2.68 -11.72 -40.35
CA ALA A 276 -2.54 -11.16 -41.70
C ALA A 276 -1.37 -11.81 -42.46
N VAL A 277 -0.27 -12.15 -41.77
CA VAL A 277 0.87 -12.88 -42.37
C VAL A 277 0.45 -14.29 -42.80
N VAL A 278 -0.32 -14.98 -41.95
CA VAL A 278 -0.83 -16.33 -42.22
C VAL A 278 -1.83 -16.31 -43.38
N GLU A 279 -2.80 -15.39 -43.36
CA GLU A 279 -3.79 -15.21 -44.42
C GLU A 279 -3.12 -14.86 -45.76
N ALA A 280 -2.10 -14.00 -45.76
CA ALA A 280 -1.32 -13.71 -46.96
C ALA A 280 -0.58 -14.96 -47.50
N GLY A 281 -0.06 -15.81 -46.62
CA GLY A 281 0.53 -17.10 -47.00
C GLY A 281 -0.49 -18.05 -47.62
N ILE A 282 -1.69 -18.14 -47.04
CA ILE A 282 -2.80 -18.94 -47.59
C ILE A 282 -3.25 -18.40 -48.96
N ALA A 283 -3.39 -17.08 -49.10
CA ALA A 283 -3.77 -16.44 -50.36
C ALA A 283 -2.76 -16.72 -51.48
N LYS A 284 -1.45 -16.63 -51.18
CA LYS A 284 -0.39 -17.00 -52.14
C LYS A 284 -0.48 -18.46 -52.59
N ARG A 285 -0.79 -19.40 -51.67
CA ARG A 285 -1.03 -20.81 -52.04
C ARG A 285 -2.31 -20.98 -52.85
N GLY A 286 -3.36 -20.20 -52.57
CA GLY A 286 -4.57 -20.11 -53.40
C GLY A 286 -4.25 -19.71 -54.84
N ASP A 287 -3.50 -18.62 -55.02
CA ASP A 287 -3.04 -18.18 -56.34
C ASP A 287 -2.18 -19.24 -57.03
N ALA A 288 -1.30 -19.91 -56.28
CA ALA A 288 -0.45 -20.97 -56.81
C ALA A 288 -1.28 -22.15 -57.36
N ARG A 289 -2.42 -22.49 -56.73
CA ARG A 289 -3.34 -23.52 -57.23
C ARG A 289 -3.97 -23.13 -58.57
N HIS A 290 -4.39 -21.87 -58.71
CA HIS A 290 -4.91 -21.36 -59.98
C HIS A 290 -3.84 -21.37 -61.08
N LEU A 291 -2.63 -20.86 -60.78
CA LEU A 291 -1.51 -20.85 -61.72
C LEU A 291 -1.04 -22.26 -62.09
N LEU A 292 -1.16 -23.24 -61.19
CA LEU A 292 -0.83 -24.64 -61.49
C LEU A 292 -1.74 -25.23 -62.57
N GLY A 293 -3.01 -24.80 -62.62
CA GLY A 293 -3.93 -25.13 -63.73
C GLY A 293 -3.41 -24.58 -65.05
N SER A 294 -3.07 -23.29 -65.10
CA SER A 294 -2.51 -22.63 -66.29
C SER A 294 -1.16 -23.22 -66.72
N ALA A 295 -0.32 -23.65 -65.78
CA ALA A 295 0.93 -24.35 -66.05
C ALA A 295 0.68 -25.73 -66.69
N GLN A 296 -0.34 -26.46 -66.23
CA GLN A 296 -0.74 -27.72 -66.84
C GLN A 296 -1.32 -27.53 -68.25
N GLU A 297 -2.17 -26.53 -68.45
CA GLU A 297 -2.76 -26.22 -69.76
C GLU A 297 -1.68 -25.83 -70.77
N SER A 298 -0.71 -25.01 -70.34
CA SER A 298 0.43 -24.61 -71.16
C SER A 298 1.35 -25.79 -71.49
N TRP A 299 1.55 -26.72 -70.54
CA TRP A 299 2.25 -27.97 -70.80
C TRP A 299 1.49 -28.89 -71.77
N GLN A 300 0.17 -28.96 -71.69
CA GLN A 300 -0.66 -29.72 -72.63
C GLN A 300 -0.62 -29.12 -74.03
N ALA A 301 -0.78 -27.80 -74.16
CA ALA A 301 -0.65 -27.08 -75.43
C ALA A 301 0.74 -27.25 -76.06
N ARG A 302 1.78 -27.23 -75.22
CA ARG A 302 3.16 -27.59 -75.61
C ARG A 302 3.23 -29.01 -76.16
N CYS A 303 2.68 -30.01 -75.46
CA CYS A 303 2.71 -31.40 -75.91
C CYS A 303 1.98 -31.58 -77.25
N ALA A 304 0.81 -30.96 -77.43
CA ALA A 304 0.06 -30.99 -78.68
C ALA A 304 0.86 -30.36 -79.83
N ARG A 305 1.40 -29.15 -79.63
CA ARG A 305 2.20 -28.44 -80.65
C ARG A 305 3.48 -29.20 -80.99
N HIS A 306 4.18 -29.73 -79.98
CA HIS A 306 5.41 -30.51 -80.16
C HIS A 306 5.16 -31.82 -80.92
N LEU A 307 3.98 -32.44 -80.77
CA LEU A 307 3.59 -33.62 -81.54
C LEU A 307 3.28 -33.27 -83.00
N VAL A 308 2.45 -32.25 -83.25
CA VAL A 308 2.08 -31.80 -84.61
C VAL A 308 3.29 -31.29 -85.39
N ASP A 309 4.10 -30.39 -84.80
CA ASP A 309 5.34 -29.90 -85.40
C ASP A 309 6.32 -31.05 -85.69
N GLY A 310 6.33 -32.09 -84.85
CA GLY A 310 7.13 -33.29 -85.03
C GLY A 310 6.69 -34.12 -86.24
N VAL A 311 5.38 -34.29 -86.43
CA VAL A 311 4.80 -34.99 -87.59
C VAL A 311 5.14 -34.25 -88.89
N ASP A 312 4.93 -32.93 -88.92
CA ASP A 312 5.23 -32.08 -90.09
C ASP A 312 6.73 -32.08 -90.42
N ARG A 313 7.59 -32.02 -89.39
CA ARG A 313 9.04 -32.07 -89.54
C ARG A 313 9.51 -33.44 -90.06
N ALA A 314 8.92 -34.54 -89.61
CA ALA A 314 9.26 -35.88 -90.10
C ALA A 314 8.98 -36.06 -91.61
N GLU A 315 7.98 -35.36 -92.14
CA GLU A 315 7.69 -35.33 -93.58
C GLU A 315 8.71 -34.47 -94.36
N ALA A 316 9.06 -33.28 -93.85
CA ALA A 316 10.04 -32.39 -94.48
C ALA A 316 11.48 -32.96 -94.50
N ILE A 317 11.90 -33.60 -93.42
CA ILE A 317 13.21 -34.28 -93.29
C ILE A 317 13.40 -35.33 -94.40
N ARG A 318 12.33 -36.05 -94.74
CA ARG A 318 12.35 -37.10 -95.76
C ARG A 318 12.77 -36.57 -97.12
N ALA A 319 12.30 -35.37 -97.49
CA ALA A 319 12.63 -34.72 -98.76
C ALA A 319 14.05 -34.11 -98.77
N ALA A 320 14.57 -33.68 -97.61
CA ALA A 320 15.88 -33.06 -97.51
C ALA A 320 17.06 -34.05 -97.60
N ILE A 321 16.89 -35.28 -97.07
CA ILE A 321 17.90 -36.36 -97.11
C ILE A 321 18.39 -36.66 -98.54
N GLU A 322 17.50 -36.61 -99.53
CA GLU A 322 17.80 -36.91 -100.94
C GLU A 322 18.74 -35.88 -101.60
N ALA A 323 18.71 -34.62 -101.15
CA ALA A 323 19.53 -33.54 -101.74
C ALA A 323 20.97 -33.48 -101.19
N LEU A 324 21.24 -34.08 -100.03
CA LEU A 324 22.52 -33.97 -99.31
C LEU A 324 23.58 -34.97 -99.78
N ASP A 325 23.17 -36.08 -100.39
CA ASP A 325 24.10 -37.13 -100.86
C ASP A 325 25.10 -36.64 -101.92
N ALA A 326 24.70 -35.72 -102.80
CA ALA A 326 25.56 -35.19 -103.84
C ALA A 326 26.68 -34.25 -103.31
N GLY A 327 26.44 -33.57 -102.19
CA GLY A 327 27.39 -32.59 -101.61
C GLY A 327 28.47 -33.18 -100.69
N CYS A 328 28.28 -34.41 -100.19
CA CYS A 328 29.21 -35.06 -99.27
C CYS A 328 30.53 -35.49 -99.93
N HIS A 329 30.58 -35.63 -101.26
CA HIS A 329 31.76 -36.15 -101.95
C HIS A 329 32.89 -35.14 -102.12
N GLU A 330 32.58 -33.85 -102.16
CA GLU A 330 33.52 -32.76 -102.48
C GLU A 330 34.26 -32.21 -101.25
N LEU A 331 33.65 -32.31 -100.06
CA LEU A 331 34.22 -31.79 -98.81
C LEU A 331 35.27 -32.71 -98.17
N ARG A 332 35.29 -34.02 -98.51
CA ARG A 332 36.24 -35.03 -97.97
C ARG A 332 37.71 -34.70 -98.26
N SER A 333 38.04 -34.13 -99.41
CA SER A 333 39.43 -33.81 -99.77
C SER A 333 40.00 -32.55 -99.11
N ARG A 334 39.18 -31.73 -98.42
CA ARG A 334 39.64 -30.50 -97.74
C ARG A 334 39.90 -30.70 -96.24
N LEU A 335 39.47 -31.82 -95.67
CA LEU A 335 39.58 -32.18 -94.25
C LEU A 335 41.01 -32.53 -93.83
N ASP A 336 41.68 -33.35 -94.64
CA ASP A 336 42.96 -33.98 -94.31
C ASP A 336 44.09 -32.97 -94.01
N VAL A 337 43.99 -31.73 -94.53
CA VAL A 337 45.00 -30.67 -94.36
C VAL A 337 44.88 -29.96 -93.00
N VAL A 338 43.69 -29.94 -92.38
CA VAL A 338 43.44 -29.21 -91.13
C VAL A 338 43.61 -30.09 -89.89
N GLU A 339 43.59 -31.42 -90.05
CA GLU A 339 43.83 -32.37 -88.95
C GLU A 339 45.29 -32.41 -88.49
N ASP A 340 46.25 -32.23 -89.40
CA ASP A 340 47.68 -32.20 -89.06
C ASP A 340 48.03 -31.04 -88.12
N ASP A 341 47.42 -29.86 -88.29
CA ASP A 341 47.69 -28.65 -87.48
C ASP A 341 47.12 -28.71 -86.04
N LEU A 342 46.12 -29.55 -85.77
CA LEU A 342 45.45 -29.64 -84.44
C LEU A 342 46.17 -30.57 -83.45
N SER A 343 46.95 -31.53 -83.96
CA SER A 343 47.72 -32.48 -83.17
C SER A 343 48.86 -31.83 -82.37
N GLY A 344 49.33 -30.63 -82.79
CA GLY A 344 50.43 -29.90 -82.16
C GLY A 344 50.10 -29.11 -80.89
N LEU A 345 48.84 -28.97 -80.49
CA LEU A 345 48.39 -28.09 -79.39
C LEU A 345 47.72 -28.81 -78.20
N ALA A 346 47.65 -30.15 -78.22
CA ALA A 346 46.78 -30.93 -77.32
C ALA A 346 47.42 -31.47 -76.02
N ASP A 347 48.71 -31.28 -75.77
CA ASP A 347 49.36 -31.77 -74.54
C ASP A 347 49.61 -30.62 -73.54
N ASP A 348 48.80 -30.53 -72.47
CA ASP A 348 49.08 -29.59 -71.36
C ASP A 348 48.25 -29.80 -70.06
N ALA A 349 48.54 -30.88 -69.32
CA ALA A 349 47.93 -31.17 -68.01
C ALA A 349 48.39 -30.22 -66.87
N GLU A 350 49.35 -29.34 -67.13
CA GLU A 350 49.94 -28.43 -66.15
C GLU A 350 49.09 -27.16 -65.94
N PHE A 351 48.49 -26.63 -67.01
CA PHE A 351 47.65 -25.43 -66.96
C PHE A 351 46.38 -25.60 -66.08
N ASN A 352 45.72 -26.76 -66.16
CA ASN A 352 44.47 -27.00 -65.43
C ASN A 352 44.67 -27.15 -63.90
N ARG A 353 45.82 -27.69 -63.45
CA ARG A 353 46.15 -27.75 -62.01
C ARG A 353 46.40 -26.37 -61.43
N HIS A 354 47.13 -25.54 -62.17
CA HIS A 354 47.45 -24.18 -61.74
C HIS A 354 46.19 -23.32 -61.55
N PHE A 355 45.18 -23.43 -62.42
CA PHE A 355 43.92 -22.67 -62.30
C PHE A 355 43.12 -23.02 -61.03
N GLN A 356 43.02 -24.30 -60.65
CA GLN A 356 42.27 -24.74 -59.48
C GLN A 356 42.94 -24.33 -58.15
N GLU A 357 44.28 -24.31 -58.12
CA GLU A 357 45.03 -23.87 -56.93
C GLU A 357 44.85 -22.37 -56.66
N VAL A 358 44.78 -21.56 -57.72
CA VAL A 358 44.57 -20.11 -57.63
C VAL A 358 43.15 -19.76 -57.14
N GLU A 359 42.12 -20.47 -57.62
CA GLU A 359 40.73 -20.25 -57.18
C GLU A 359 40.51 -20.57 -55.70
N ARG A 360 41.04 -21.70 -55.22
CA ARG A 360 40.92 -22.10 -53.81
C ARG A 360 41.58 -21.08 -52.89
N ARG A 361 42.79 -20.63 -53.24
CA ARG A 361 43.57 -19.70 -52.44
C ARG A 361 42.90 -18.33 -52.31
N TRP A 362 42.20 -17.85 -53.34
CA TRP A 362 41.44 -16.60 -53.27
C TRP A 362 40.22 -16.72 -52.32
N LYS A 363 39.44 -17.81 -52.42
CA LYS A 363 38.25 -18.04 -51.58
C LYS A 363 38.58 -18.15 -50.09
N GLU A 364 39.66 -18.84 -49.74
CA GLU A 364 40.11 -19.00 -48.35
C GLU A 364 40.50 -17.64 -47.72
N LEU A 365 41.13 -16.74 -48.49
CA LEU A 365 41.53 -15.42 -48.00
C LEU A 365 40.34 -14.44 -47.89
N ASP A 366 39.34 -14.52 -48.77
CA ASP A 366 38.10 -13.70 -48.71
C ASP A 366 37.24 -14.05 -47.49
N GLU A 367 37.13 -15.34 -47.13
CA GLU A 367 36.41 -15.77 -45.93
C GLU A 367 37.07 -15.30 -44.63
N HIS A 368 38.40 -15.24 -44.59
CA HIS A 368 39.15 -14.74 -43.43
C HIS A 368 38.93 -13.23 -43.23
N ASP A 369 38.89 -12.43 -44.31
CA ASP A 369 38.64 -10.99 -44.21
C ASP A 369 37.25 -10.67 -43.64
N ARG A 370 36.20 -11.35 -44.13
CA ARG A 370 34.82 -11.15 -43.67
C ARG A 370 34.62 -11.52 -42.19
N ARG A 371 35.31 -12.55 -41.71
CA ARG A 371 35.23 -12.98 -40.30
C ARG A 371 35.80 -11.89 -39.38
N TRP A 372 36.96 -11.35 -39.70
CA TRP A 372 37.59 -10.30 -38.89
C TRP A 372 36.83 -8.98 -38.93
N ASP A 373 36.19 -8.65 -40.05
CA ASP A 373 35.32 -7.47 -40.17
C ASP A 373 34.08 -7.58 -39.25
N THR A 374 33.42 -8.74 -39.27
CA THR A 374 32.26 -9.02 -38.40
C THR A 374 32.62 -8.95 -36.90
N GLU A 375 33.75 -9.56 -36.51
CA GLU A 375 34.24 -9.51 -35.12
C GLU A 375 34.60 -8.09 -34.66
N ARG A 376 35.13 -7.25 -35.56
CA ARG A 376 35.43 -5.84 -35.30
C ARG A 376 34.15 -5.02 -35.06
N GLU A 377 33.11 -5.22 -35.86
CA GLU A 377 31.82 -4.53 -35.69
C GLU A 377 31.15 -4.84 -34.34
N VAL A 378 31.16 -6.10 -33.92
CA VAL A 378 30.62 -6.53 -32.62
C VAL A 378 31.40 -5.88 -31.46
N ALA A 379 32.73 -5.84 -31.57
CA ALA A 379 33.58 -5.19 -30.57
C ALA A 379 33.35 -3.66 -30.53
N ALA A 380 33.10 -3.01 -31.67
CA ALA A 380 32.80 -1.57 -31.73
C ALA A 380 31.49 -1.20 -31.00
N ARG A 381 30.41 -1.98 -31.18
CA ARG A 381 29.15 -1.79 -30.45
C ARG A 381 29.31 -2.00 -28.94
N THR A 382 30.12 -2.99 -28.56
CA THR A 382 30.43 -3.27 -27.14
C THR A 382 31.23 -2.13 -26.51
N LEU A 383 32.19 -1.55 -27.24
CA LEU A 383 32.96 -0.38 -26.81
C LEU A 383 32.08 0.86 -26.59
N GLU A 384 31.09 1.11 -27.44
CA GLU A 384 30.15 2.24 -27.28
C GLU A 384 29.30 2.09 -26.01
N THR A 385 28.81 0.87 -25.75
CA THR A 385 28.04 0.55 -24.54
C THR A 385 28.88 0.74 -23.28
N LEU A 386 30.11 0.21 -23.26
CA LEU A 386 31.04 0.37 -22.13
C LEU A 386 31.47 1.82 -21.94
N ALA A 387 31.64 2.61 -23.01
CA ALA A 387 32.02 4.02 -22.93
C ALA A 387 30.93 4.89 -22.29
N THR A 388 29.66 4.57 -22.52
CA THR A 388 28.53 5.24 -21.85
C THR A 388 28.48 4.87 -20.37
N LYS A 389 28.57 3.56 -20.06
CA LYS A 389 28.61 3.08 -18.67
C LYS A 389 29.80 3.64 -17.88
N HIS A 390 30.98 3.71 -18.50
CA HIS A 390 32.18 4.29 -17.88
C HIS A 390 31.99 5.76 -17.51
N ARG A 391 31.36 6.58 -18.38
CA ARG A 391 31.10 8.00 -18.09
C ARG A 391 30.19 8.16 -16.87
N GLU A 392 29.07 7.45 -16.83
CA GLU A 392 28.12 7.50 -15.71
C GLU A 392 28.76 7.07 -14.39
N LEU A 393 29.51 5.95 -14.41
CA LEU A 393 30.22 5.46 -13.22
C LEU A 393 31.34 6.42 -12.79
N SER A 394 32.06 7.03 -13.73
CA SER A 394 33.11 8.02 -13.43
C SER A 394 32.55 9.28 -12.79
N ASP A 395 31.38 9.76 -13.24
CA ASP A 395 30.73 10.92 -12.64
C ASP A 395 30.30 10.62 -11.20
N ARG A 396 29.75 9.43 -10.94
CA ARG A 396 29.41 8.97 -9.58
C ARG A 396 30.64 8.77 -8.70
N ALA A 397 31.75 8.29 -9.28
CA ALA A 397 33.00 8.03 -8.55
C ALA A 397 33.64 9.29 -7.96
N ARG A 398 33.35 10.49 -8.49
CA ARG A 398 33.90 11.75 -7.96
C ARG A 398 33.57 11.97 -6.48
N ALA A 399 32.43 11.48 -6.01
CA ALA A 399 32.01 11.62 -4.61
C ALA A 399 32.77 10.69 -3.64
N ALA A 400 33.62 9.79 -4.13
CA ALA A 400 34.45 8.91 -3.31
C ALA A 400 35.58 9.67 -2.61
N ASP A 401 35.96 10.85 -3.13
CA ASP A 401 36.98 11.71 -2.54
C ASP A 401 38.30 10.93 -2.29
N GLY A 402 38.70 10.14 -3.29
CA GLY A 402 39.93 9.34 -3.30
C GLY A 402 39.92 8.06 -2.47
N ARG A 403 38.80 7.68 -1.86
CA ARG A 403 38.70 6.48 -1.01
C ARG A 403 38.51 5.21 -1.83
N SER A 404 39.15 4.13 -1.39
CA SER A 404 38.82 2.77 -1.83
C SER A 404 37.52 2.29 -1.20
N VAL A 405 36.91 1.25 -1.79
CA VAL A 405 35.68 0.63 -1.26
C VAL A 405 35.88 0.16 0.17
N ALA A 406 36.99 -0.53 0.46
CA ALA A 406 37.30 -1.02 1.79
C ALA A 406 37.39 0.11 2.82
N THR A 407 38.09 1.21 2.51
CA THR A 407 38.21 2.35 3.43
C THR A 407 36.86 3.04 3.65
N ALA A 408 36.07 3.24 2.59
CA ALA A 408 34.75 3.86 2.70
C ALA A 408 33.76 3.01 3.52
N GLN A 409 33.78 1.69 3.36
CA GLN A 409 32.97 0.75 4.16
C GLN A 409 33.37 0.75 5.64
N ILE A 410 34.67 0.84 5.95
CA ILE A 410 35.14 0.99 7.33
C ILE A 410 34.64 2.32 7.92
N GLU A 411 34.75 3.42 7.19
CA GLU A 411 34.20 4.73 7.60
C GLU A 411 32.67 4.67 7.82
N GLN A 412 31.93 4.01 6.93
CA GLN A 412 30.48 3.84 7.06
C GLN A 412 30.11 3.02 8.30
N THR A 413 30.84 1.92 8.54
CA THR A 413 30.64 1.08 9.73
C THR A 413 30.93 1.86 11.01
N ALA A 414 32.04 2.62 11.04
CA ALA A 414 32.38 3.48 12.17
C ALA A 414 31.33 4.57 12.41
N ALA A 415 30.80 5.19 11.35
CA ALA A 415 29.74 6.19 11.44
C ALA A 415 28.42 5.59 11.93
N HIS A 416 28.11 4.35 11.55
CA HIS A 416 26.95 3.62 12.04
C HIS A 416 27.06 3.33 13.54
N THR A 417 28.19 2.77 13.99
CA THR A 417 28.46 2.55 15.42
C THR A 417 28.39 3.84 16.23
N ALA A 418 28.93 4.94 15.70
CA ALA A 418 28.85 6.25 16.36
C ALA A 418 27.41 6.77 16.50
N LEU A 419 26.55 6.51 15.50
CA LEU A 419 25.13 6.84 15.57
C LEU A 419 24.40 6.00 16.64
N GLU A 420 24.68 4.70 16.71
CA GLU A 420 24.11 3.82 17.74
C GLU A 420 24.50 4.28 19.15
N GLN A 421 25.77 4.61 19.37
CA GLN A 421 26.26 5.16 20.63
C GLN A 421 25.58 6.50 20.99
N ALA A 422 25.43 7.41 20.02
CA ALA A 422 24.75 8.68 20.23
C ALA A 422 23.25 8.50 20.56
N LEU A 423 22.57 7.53 19.92
CA LEU A 423 21.18 7.19 20.21
C LEU A 423 21.03 6.60 21.62
N ALA A 424 21.94 5.71 22.03
CA ALA A 424 21.96 5.17 23.39
C ALA A 424 22.18 6.26 24.44
N ALA A 425 23.14 7.17 24.22
CA ALA A 425 23.39 8.31 25.10
C ALA A 425 22.18 9.25 25.19
N LYS A 426 21.50 9.52 24.07
CA LYS A 426 20.26 10.30 24.07
C LYS A 426 19.16 9.61 24.88
N GLY A 427 18.99 8.29 24.75
CA GLY A 427 18.03 7.53 25.54
C GLY A 427 18.30 7.64 27.05
N ALA A 428 19.57 7.54 27.47
CA ALA A 428 19.96 7.72 28.86
C ALA A 428 19.72 9.16 29.37
N ALA A 429 20.02 10.17 28.55
CA ALA A 429 19.79 11.58 28.89
C ALA A 429 18.29 11.91 29.00
N ASP A 430 17.45 11.32 28.14
CA ASP A 430 15.99 11.47 28.17
C ASP A 430 15.40 10.89 29.47
N ALA A 431 15.81 9.67 29.84
CA ALA A 431 15.40 9.05 31.11
C ALA A 431 15.83 9.88 32.32
N ALA A 432 17.05 10.44 32.31
CA ALA A 432 17.55 11.29 33.39
C ALA A 432 16.80 12.64 33.49
N GLU A 433 16.43 13.26 32.36
CA GLU A 433 15.60 14.47 32.34
C GLU A 433 14.21 14.20 32.89
N GLN A 434 13.57 13.10 32.47
CA GLN A 434 12.25 12.70 32.96
C GLN A 434 12.27 12.48 34.48
N GLN A 435 13.31 11.82 35.01
CA GLN A 435 13.50 11.63 36.45
C GLN A 435 13.67 12.96 37.19
N ALA A 436 14.53 13.85 36.70
CA ALA A 436 14.75 15.17 37.31
C ALA A 436 13.48 16.04 37.26
N ARG A 437 12.71 15.96 36.17
CA ARG A 437 11.41 16.64 36.02
C ARG A 437 10.37 16.11 37.02
N ALA A 438 10.35 14.79 37.25
CA ALA A 438 9.48 14.18 38.24
C ALA A 438 9.84 14.62 39.68
N LEU A 439 11.14 14.70 39.99
CA LEU A 439 11.62 15.21 41.28
C LEU A 439 11.28 16.70 41.48
N LEU A 440 11.42 17.52 40.44
CA LEU A 440 11.00 18.91 40.47
C LEU A 440 9.50 19.06 40.73
N ALA A 441 8.66 18.28 40.02
CA ALA A 441 7.21 18.30 40.24
C ALA A 441 6.83 17.85 41.66
N ALA A 442 7.54 16.87 42.24
CA ALA A 442 7.35 16.43 43.62
C ALA A 442 7.72 17.53 44.63
N ALA A 443 8.85 18.24 44.43
CA ALA A 443 9.26 19.35 45.28
C ALA A 443 8.30 20.56 45.17
N GLU A 444 7.84 20.90 43.96
CA GLU A 444 6.89 22.01 43.75
C GLU A 444 5.52 21.74 44.38
N SER A 445 5.06 20.49 44.33
CA SER A 445 3.79 20.06 44.95
C SER A 445 3.89 19.81 46.46
N GLY A 446 5.09 19.80 47.05
CA GLY A 446 5.30 19.43 48.47
C GLY A 446 5.04 17.95 48.75
N GLN A 447 5.13 17.10 47.72
CA GLN A 447 4.92 15.65 47.80
C GLN A 447 6.25 14.87 47.94
N ASP A 448 7.34 15.57 48.22
CA ASP A 448 8.68 15.02 48.41
C ASP A 448 8.95 14.57 49.85
N VAL A 449 8.18 15.05 50.83
CA VAL A 449 8.33 14.74 52.27
C VAL A 449 6.97 14.55 52.94
N ALA A 450 6.78 13.44 53.68
CA ALA A 450 5.56 13.13 54.47
C ALA A 450 4.22 13.24 53.70
N ALA A 451 4.25 13.06 52.37
CA ALA A 451 3.13 13.32 51.47
C ALA A 451 1.88 12.49 51.81
N ARG A 452 2.06 11.24 52.22
CA ARG A 452 0.95 10.33 52.53
C ARG A 452 0.20 10.78 53.77
N GLU A 453 0.93 11.20 54.79
CA GLU A 453 0.38 11.60 56.08
C GLU A 453 -0.24 13.01 56.02
N LEU A 454 0.38 13.93 55.28
CA LEU A 454 -0.21 15.25 55.00
C LEU A 454 -1.52 15.15 54.23
N HIS A 455 -1.61 14.25 53.26
CA HIS A 455 -2.86 14.00 52.53
C HIS A 455 -3.97 13.51 53.47
N ALA A 456 -3.67 12.58 54.37
CA ALA A 456 -4.64 12.02 55.31
C ALA A 456 -5.18 13.05 56.32
N LEU A 457 -4.33 13.97 56.78
CA LEU A 457 -4.75 15.07 57.65
C LEU A 457 -5.57 16.11 56.86
N GLY A 458 -5.18 16.37 55.60
CA GLY A 458 -5.92 17.24 54.68
C GLY A 458 -7.33 16.74 54.37
N GLU A 459 -7.53 15.43 54.17
CA GLU A 459 -8.86 14.83 53.98
C GLU A 459 -9.81 15.05 55.17
N ARG A 460 -9.26 15.24 56.38
CA ARG A 460 -10.02 15.54 57.60
C ARG A 460 -10.09 17.03 57.91
N GLY A 461 -9.59 17.89 57.03
CA GLY A 461 -9.56 19.34 57.19
C GLY A 461 -8.62 19.83 58.30
N ILE A 462 -7.67 19.00 58.74
CA ILE A 462 -6.74 19.35 59.81
C ILE A 462 -5.56 20.14 59.21
N PRO A 463 -5.33 21.40 59.60
CA PRO A 463 -4.18 22.16 59.11
C PRO A 463 -2.88 21.50 59.57
N ALA A 464 -2.11 21.01 58.60
CA ALA A 464 -0.83 20.34 58.82
C ALA A 464 0.16 20.71 57.70
N ALA A 465 1.45 20.64 58.00
CA ALA A 465 2.53 20.86 57.03
C ALA A 465 3.75 19.98 57.36
N ALA A 466 4.57 19.63 56.39
CA ALA A 466 5.82 18.91 56.66
C ALA A 466 6.76 19.82 57.46
N LEU A 467 7.44 19.27 58.47
CA LEU A 467 8.38 20.05 59.28
C LEU A 467 9.43 20.75 58.40
N PHE A 468 9.90 20.06 57.36
CA PHE A 468 10.92 20.57 56.45
C PHE A 468 10.40 21.64 55.47
N ASP A 469 9.08 21.82 55.39
CA ASP A 469 8.46 22.92 54.64
C ASP A 469 8.20 24.15 55.51
N VAL A 470 7.96 23.92 56.80
CA VAL A 470 7.68 24.98 57.78
C VAL A 470 8.97 25.62 58.28
N VAL A 471 10.05 24.86 58.46
CA VAL A 471 11.32 25.41 58.93
C VAL A 471 12.05 26.15 57.80
N GLN A 472 12.42 27.40 58.05
CA GLN A 472 13.25 28.21 57.17
C GLN A 472 14.67 28.29 57.73
N LEU A 473 15.65 27.82 56.95
CA LEU A 473 17.08 27.91 57.28
C LEU A 473 17.75 28.89 56.32
N ASP A 474 18.57 29.78 56.89
CA ASP A 474 19.53 30.55 56.11
C ASP A 474 20.76 29.68 55.75
N PRO A 475 21.50 29.99 54.67
CA PRO A 475 22.60 29.13 54.19
C PRO A 475 23.70 28.84 55.22
N ASP A 476 24.00 29.79 56.10
CA ASP A 476 24.96 29.68 57.20
C ASP A 476 24.46 28.80 58.37
N GLN A 477 23.14 28.64 58.49
CA GLN A 477 22.51 27.79 59.50
C GLN A 477 22.42 26.32 59.09
N ARG A 478 22.54 26.00 57.79
CA ARG A 478 22.35 24.63 57.25
C ARG A 478 23.28 23.60 57.87
N ALA A 479 24.57 23.92 57.96
CA ALA A 479 25.59 23.00 58.49
C ALA A 479 25.32 22.60 59.96
N GLY A 480 24.72 23.50 60.75
CA GLY A 480 24.34 23.23 62.14
C GLY A 480 22.97 22.58 62.30
N TRP A 481 21.98 22.99 61.52
CA TRP A 481 20.57 22.63 61.75
C TRP A 481 20.04 21.49 60.89
N GLU A 482 20.53 21.29 59.67
CA GLU A 482 20.11 20.13 58.87
C GLU A 482 20.40 18.79 59.58
N PRO A 483 21.58 18.55 60.18
CA PRO A 483 21.86 17.30 60.90
C PRO A 483 20.91 17.10 62.08
N ARG A 484 20.58 18.20 62.77
CA ARG A 484 19.66 18.22 63.92
C ARG A 484 18.20 17.93 63.53
N LEU A 485 17.81 18.29 62.30
CA LEU A 485 16.45 18.13 61.79
C LEU A 485 16.25 16.83 60.99
N VAL A 486 17.29 16.23 60.41
CA VAL A 486 17.22 14.97 59.63
C VAL A 486 16.48 13.83 60.33
N PRO A 487 16.65 13.57 61.65
CA PRO A 487 15.86 12.55 62.35
C PRO A 487 14.35 12.80 62.30
N TYR A 488 13.95 14.05 62.09
CA TYR A 488 12.58 14.53 61.99
C TYR A 488 12.13 14.77 60.53
N ARG A 489 12.85 14.25 59.53
CA ARG A 489 12.52 14.46 58.10
C ARG A 489 11.09 14.07 57.75
N GLY A 490 10.59 12.96 58.27
CA GLY A 490 9.21 12.52 58.06
C GLY A 490 8.18 13.16 58.98
N ALA A 491 8.57 14.14 59.81
CA ALA A 491 7.70 14.70 60.82
C ALA A 491 6.73 15.74 60.25
N ILE A 492 5.55 15.78 60.85
CA ILE A 492 4.45 16.64 60.44
C ILE A 492 4.13 17.60 61.56
N VAL A 493 3.99 18.87 61.20
CA VAL A 493 3.64 19.94 62.11
C VAL A 493 2.13 20.11 62.14
N VAL A 494 1.56 20.12 63.34
CA VAL A 494 0.14 20.39 63.60
C VAL A 494 0.00 21.37 64.75
N ALA A 495 -1.03 22.22 64.71
CA ALA A 495 -1.32 23.13 65.82
C ALA A 495 -1.74 22.35 67.08
N ARG A 496 -1.36 22.85 68.27
CA ARG A 496 -1.70 22.23 69.57
C ARG A 496 -3.19 21.94 69.75
N THR A 497 -4.05 22.80 69.21
CA THR A 497 -5.52 22.63 69.25
C THR A 497 -6.01 21.40 68.47
N HIS A 498 -5.27 20.96 67.46
CA HIS A 498 -5.63 19.83 66.60
C HIS A 498 -4.81 18.56 66.87
N ALA A 499 -3.86 18.58 67.82
CA ALA A 499 -2.92 17.49 68.05
C ALA A 499 -3.61 16.15 68.38
N GLN A 500 -4.63 16.14 69.25
CA GLN A 500 -5.38 14.92 69.58
C GLN A 500 -6.16 14.38 68.37
N GLN A 501 -6.70 15.26 67.55
CA GLN A 501 -7.46 14.89 66.35
C GLN A 501 -6.54 14.32 65.26
N ALA A 502 -5.34 14.91 65.09
CA ALA A 502 -4.31 14.41 64.19
C ALA A 502 -3.80 13.03 64.62
N GLN A 503 -3.57 12.83 65.93
CA GLN A 503 -3.14 11.54 66.48
C GLN A 503 -4.16 10.42 66.23
N ARG A 504 -5.47 10.70 66.41
CA ARG A 504 -6.55 9.74 66.09
C ARG A 504 -6.64 9.45 64.60
N THR A 505 -6.43 10.46 63.76
CA THR A 505 -6.49 10.29 62.29
C THR A 505 -5.34 9.42 61.78
N LEU A 506 -4.18 9.50 62.43
CA LEU A 506 -2.96 8.79 62.05
C LEU A 506 -2.71 7.50 62.85
N SER A 507 -3.64 7.07 63.71
CA SER A 507 -3.44 5.95 64.64
C SER A 507 -3.19 4.58 63.98
N GLY A 508 -3.47 4.44 62.68
CA GLY A 508 -3.17 3.24 61.88
C GLY A 508 -1.85 3.32 61.09
N ARG A 509 -1.01 4.33 61.34
CA ARG A 509 0.21 4.61 60.55
C ARG A 509 1.47 4.57 61.43
N PRO A 510 2.04 3.38 61.65
CA PRO A 510 3.25 3.24 62.47
C PRO A 510 4.41 4.03 61.87
N GLY A 511 5.21 4.66 62.73
CA GLY A 511 6.35 5.49 62.32
C GLY A 511 6.02 6.97 62.03
N THR A 512 4.75 7.38 62.15
CA THR A 512 4.36 8.79 61.96
C THR A 512 4.82 9.65 63.13
N MET A 513 5.56 10.72 62.87
CA MET A 513 6.04 11.65 63.88
C MET A 513 5.27 12.97 63.80
N LEU A 514 4.71 13.39 64.94
CA LEU A 514 3.96 14.63 65.06
C LEU A 514 4.75 15.64 65.89
N VAL A 515 4.99 16.81 65.31
CA VAL A 515 5.53 17.99 66.00
C VAL A 515 4.37 18.92 66.29
N VAL A 516 4.13 19.16 67.58
CA VAL A 516 3.03 20.03 68.03
C VAL A 516 3.52 21.46 68.08
N ALA A 517 3.02 22.30 67.17
CA ALA A 517 3.30 23.73 67.13
C ALA A 517 2.62 24.46 68.28
N ASP A 518 3.28 25.53 68.75
CA ASP A 518 2.77 26.42 69.79
C ASP A 518 1.64 27.31 69.25
N PRO A 519 0.81 27.90 70.13
CA PRO A 519 -0.23 28.83 69.71
C PRO A 519 0.38 30.01 68.95
N PRO A 520 -0.21 30.45 67.81
CA PRO A 520 0.34 31.54 67.02
C PRO A 520 0.42 32.82 67.87
N GLN A 521 1.63 33.37 68.00
CA GLN A 521 1.87 34.57 68.80
C GLN A 521 1.33 35.82 68.07
N THR A 522 0.55 36.64 68.77
CA THR A 522 -0.05 37.87 68.23
C THR A 522 0.94 39.04 68.12
N GLN A 523 2.19 38.87 68.56
CA GLN A 523 3.27 39.84 68.45
C GLN A 523 4.53 39.15 67.92
N ALA A 524 5.24 39.81 67.00
CA ALA A 524 6.49 39.32 66.46
C ALA A 524 7.54 39.21 67.58
N PRO A 525 8.21 38.05 67.76
CA PRO A 525 9.28 37.93 68.73
C PRO A 525 10.44 38.86 68.35
N ALA A 526 11.02 39.52 69.35
CA ALA A 526 12.26 40.26 69.19
C ALA A 526 13.36 39.32 68.68
N HIS A 527 14.06 39.74 67.63
CA HIS A 527 15.22 39.05 67.06
C HIS A 527 16.34 38.89 68.09
N ASP A 528 16.41 37.78 68.83
CA ASP A 528 17.67 37.26 69.41
C ASP A 528 17.57 35.87 70.09
N THR A 529 17.22 34.80 69.36
CA THR A 529 17.14 33.44 69.96
C THR A 529 18.00 32.36 69.32
N GLY A 530 18.77 32.65 68.26
CA GLY A 530 19.69 31.68 67.64
C GLY A 530 19.04 30.41 67.06
N VAL A 531 17.70 30.36 66.99
CA VAL A 531 16.91 29.26 66.41
C VAL A 531 16.31 29.65 65.05
N PRO A 532 16.09 28.69 64.14
CA PRO A 532 15.50 28.93 62.83
C PRO A 532 14.11 29.56 62.87
N GLY A 533 13.79 30.32 61.81
CA GLY A 533 12.47 30.91 61.60
C GLY A 533 11.44 29.90 61.06
N SER A 534 10.16 30.27 61.16
CA SER A 534 9.05 29.54 60.52
C SER A 534 8.61 30.24 59.24
N ALA A 535 8.56 29.51 58.12
CA ALA A 535 8.07 29.97 56.83
C ALA A 535 6.53 30.02 56.75
N ASP A 536 5.82 29.35 57.66
CA ASP A 536 4.36 29.30 57.71
C ASP A 536 3.86 29.92 59.03
N ALA A 537 3.23 31.10 58.93
CA ALA A 537 2.72 31.85 60.07
C ALA A 537 1.65 31.10 60.88
N ARG A 538 1.09 30.00 60.36
CA ARG A 538 0.13 29.15 61.08
C ARG A 538 0.78 28.28 62.17
N PHE A 539 2.10 28.10 62.10
CA PHE A 539 2.82 27.19 62.99
C PHE A 539 4.03 27.88 63.64
N ASP A 540 3.97 28.06 64.96
CA ASP A 540 5.11 28.48 65.77
C ASP A 540 5.86 27.24 66.29
N LEU A 541 7.14 27.12 65.96
CA LEU A 541 8.00 25.98 66.34
C LEU A 541 9.04 26.34 67.41
N THR A 542 8.91 27.50 68.04
CA THR A 542 9.91 28.03 68.98
C THR A 542 10.24 27.04 70.11
N THR A 543 9.24 26.42 70.74
CA THR A 543 9.50 25.45 71.83
C THR A 543 10.22 24.20 71.31
N PHE A 544 9.83 23.69 70.15
CA PHE A 544 10.44 22.51 69.54
C PHE A 544 11.91 22.75 69.16
N LEU A 545 12.19 23.82 68.43
CA LEU A 545 13.53 24.17 67.97
C LEU A 545 14.46 24.51 69.14
N THR A 546 13.98 25.27 70.13
CA THR A 546 14.77 25.58 71.34
C THR A 546 15.09 24.32 72.16
N THR A 547 14.16 23.37 72.21
CA THR A 547 14.37 22.10 72.92
C THR A 547 15.41 21.23 72.23
N ILE A 548 15.40 21.16 70.89
CA ILE A 548 16.44 20.45 70.13
C ILE A 548 17.80 21.14 70.30
N ALA A 549 17.86 22.47 70.19
CA ALA A 549 19.10 23.22 70.39
C ALA A 549 19.71 22.99 71.77
N ARG A 550 18.89 22.94 72.83
CA ARG A 550 19.37 22.70 74.21
C ARG A 550 19.91 21.27 74.42
N ARG A 551 19.43 20.30 73.64
CA ARG A 551 19.89 18.90 73.72
C ARG A 551 21.11 18.63 72.85
N ALA A 552 21.33 19.45 71.82
CA ALA A 552 22.49 19.39 70.95
C ALA A 552 23.78 19.77 71.71
N GLY A 553 24.92 19.26 71.20
CA GLY A 553 26.25 19.57 71.71
C GLY A 553 26.90 20.74 71.01
N ASP A 554 28.16 21.02 71.36
CA ASP A 554 28.95 22.09 70.76
C ASP A 554 29.31 21.80 69.28
N ALA A 555 29.44 20.52 68.89
CA ALA A 555 29.68 20.14 67.50
C ALA A 555 28.36 20.01 66.70
N PRO A 556 28.32 20.42 65.42
CA PRO A 556 27.12 20.29 64.56
C PRO A 556 26.57 18.87 64.43
N ALA A 557 27.45 17.86 64.50
CA ALA A 557 27.06 16.46 64.41
C ALA A 557 26.42 15.93 65.70
N ASP A 558 26.61 16.60 66.84
CA ASP A 558 26.07 16.18 68.13
C ASP A 558 24.62 16.67 68.27
N VAL A 559 23.67 15.84 67.82
CA VAL A 559 22.26 16.20 67.69
C VAL A 559 21.50 16.09 69.02
N ASP A 560 21.82 15.10 69.85
CA ASP A 560 21.28 14.96 71.21
C ASP A 560 22.34 14.32 72.13
N VAL A 561 23.07 15.14 72.90
CA VAL A 561 24.17 14.68 73.77
C VAL A 561 23.65 13.83 74.92
N ALA A 562 22.47 14.18 75.45
CA ALA A 562 21.86 13.42 76.54
C ALA A 562 21.42 12.03 76.09
N ALA A 563 21.01 11.88 74.83
CA ALA A 563 20.67 10.60 74.21
C ALA A 563 21.83 9.92 73.46
N GLY A 564 22.98 10.57 73.31
CA GLY A 564 24.15 10.06 72.58
C GLY A 564 23.97 9.98 71.05
N VAL A 565 23.16 10.84 70.44
CA VAL A 565 22.83 10.80 69.00
C VAL A 565 23.77 11.70 68.19
N ILE A 566 24.45 11.12 67.21
CA ILE A 566 25.35 11.81 66.27
C ILE A 566 24.83 11.63 64.83
N VAL A 567 24.74 12.72 64.06
CA VAL A 567 24.35 12.71 62.64
C VAL A 567 25.42 13.40 61.80
N LEU A 568 25.92 12.72 60.76
CA LEU A 568 26.88 13.30 59.82
C LEU A 568 26.15 14.19 58.80
N GLY A 569 26.55 15.46 58.76
CA GLY A 569 25.74 16.57 58.23
C GLY A 569 26.07 17.13 56.85
N ASP A 570 26.95 16.49 56.09
CA ASP A 570 27.51 17.04 54.85
C ASP A 570 26.56 16.84 53.65
N PHE A 571 25.40 17.50 53.69
CA PHE A 571 24.37 17.39 52.66
C PHE A 571 24.64 18.34 51.50
N GLY A 572 25.00 17.78 50.34
CA GLY A 572 25.28 18.54 49.11
C GLY A 572 24.09 19.32 48.55
N GLU A 573 22.86 18.87 48.84
CA GLU A 573 21.61 19.55 48.47
C GLU A 573 20.84 19.99 49.73
N PRO A 574 20.12 21.13 49.70
CA PRO A 574 19.26 21.55 50.80
C PRO A 574 18.22 20.48 51.13
N LEU A 575 18.16 20.06 52.39
CA LEU A 575 17.13 19.14 52.88
C LEU A 575 15.94 19.89 53.49
N THR A 576 16.20 21.05 54.11
CA THR A 576 15.18 21.83 54.84
C THR A 576 14.87 23.13 54.10
N GLY A 577 13.61 23.54 54.10
CA GLY A 577 13.12 24.73 53.42
C GLY A 577 12.60 24.43 52.01
N ARG A 578 11.30 24.58 51.81
CA ARG A 578 10.61 24.28 50.54
C ARG A 578 11.19 25.05 49.34
N ALA A 579 11.45 26.34 49.51
CA ALA A 579 12.01 27.19 48.45
C ALA A 579 13.42 26.73 48.02
N ALA A 580 14.25 26.32 48.97
CA ALA A 580 15.61 25.84 48.71
C ALA A 580 15.60 24.50 47.97
N ARG A 581 14.70 23.57 48.33
CA ARG A 581 14.54 22.29 47.63
C ARG A 581 14.02 22.44 46.21
N ILE A 582 13.04 23.32 45.98
CA ILE A 582 12.55 23.64 44.63
C ILE A 582 13.67 24.24 43.78
N ALA A 583 14.49 25.14 44.34
CA ALA A 583 15.61 25.74 43.62
C ALA A 583 16.68 24.70 43.21
N ALA A 584 17.02 23.78 44.12
CA ALA A 584 17.94 22.68 43.83
C ALA A 584 17.39 21.74 42.73
N ALA A 585 16.13 21.32 42.85
CA ALA A 585 15.48 20.46 41.84
C ALA A 585 15.35 21.14 40.46
N ARG A 586 15.10 22.46 40.42
CA ARG A 586 15.09 23.23 39.16
C ARG A 586 16.47 23.28 38.50
N THR A 587 17.52 23.40 39.30
CA THR A 587 18.90 23.45 38.81
C THR A 587 19.29 22.10 38.21
N GLU A 588 18.95 21.00 38.88
CA GLU A 588 19.20 19.64 38.38
C GLU A 588 18.38 19.34 37.11
N HIS A 589 17.10 19.71 37.07
CA HIS A 589 16.26 19.58 35.88
C HIS A 589 16.84 20.35 34.69
N HIS A 590 17.26 21.60 34.90
CA HIS A 590 17.90 22.40 33.86
C HIS A 590 19.19 21.75 33.35
N ALA A 591 20.03 21.24 34.25
CA ALA A 591 21.26 20.54 33.88
C ALA A 591 20.99 19.29 33.03
N LYS A 592 19.98 18.47 33.37
CA LYS A 592 19.60 17.30 32.55
C LYS A 592 18.97 17.68 31.21
N ALA A 593 18.18 18.76 31.16
CA ALA A 593 17.61 19.26 29.91
C ALA A 593 18.70 19.73 28.93
N VAL A 594 19.77 20.37 29.43
CA VAL A 594 20.96 20.73 28.63
C VAL A 594 21.65 19.48 28.08
N LEU A 595 21.88 18.46 28.91
CA LEU A 595 22.48 17.19 28.46
C LEU A 595 21.64 16.48 27.38
N LEU A 596 20.32 16.51 27.49
CA LEU A 596 19.41 15.97 26.47
C LEU A 596 19.52 16.74 25.14
N ALA A 597 19.62 18.07 25.19
CA ALA A 597 19.83 18.89 24.01
C ALA A 597 21.19 18.61 23.34
N GLU A 598 22.27 18.48 24.13
CA GLU A 598 23.60 18.11 23.64
C GLU A 598 23.61 16.72 22.98
N ALA A 599 22.98 15.72 23.61
CA ALA A 599 22.83 14.38 23.04
C ALA A 599 21.98 14.39 21.75
N GLY A 600 20.94 15.23 21.69
CA GLY A 600 20.15 15.46 20.48
C GLY A 600 20.97 16.01 19.32
N ASN A 601 21.85 16.98 19.60
CA ASN A 601 22.77 17.53 18.61
C ASN A 601 23.79 16.48 18.14
N ALA A 602 24.35 15.68 19.06
CA ALA A 602 25.28 14.61 18.72
C ALA A 602 24.65 13.57 17.76
N VAL A 603 23.39 13.20 17.97
CA VAL A 603 22.64 12.32 17.03
C VAL A 603 22.47 12.96 15.65
N ALA A 604 22.16 14.26 15.59
CA ALA A 604 22.03 14.97 14.32
C ALA A 604 23.36 15.01 13.54
N THR A 605 24.47 15.28 14.24
CA THR A 605 25.81 15.23 13.65
C THR A 605 26.17 13.82 13.17
N ALA A 606 25.92 12.79 13.98
CA ALA A 606 26.21 11.39 13.61
C ALA A 606 25.44 10.94 12.36
N ARG A 607 24.16 11.36 12.21
CA ARG A 607 23.37 11.09 10.98
C ARG A 607 23.96 11.74 9.74
N GLN A 608 24.44 12.99 9.84
CA GLN A 608 25.08 13.67 8.72
C GLN A 608 26.40 12.97 8.32
N VAL A 609 27.18 12.52 9.30
CA VAL A 609 28.43 11.77 9.05
C VAL A 609 28.13 10.43 8.37
N LEU A 610 27.12 9.68 8.84
CA LEU A 610 26.71 8.42 8.22
C LEU A 610 26.25 8.61 6.76
N SER A 611 25.39 9.60 6.51
CA SER A 611 24.92 9.90 5.15
C SER A 611 26.09 10.23 4.21
N ARG A 612 27.08 11.00 4.68
CA ARG A 612 28.29 11.29 3.89
C ARG A 612 29.14 10.04 3.64
N ALA A 613 29.26 9.14 4.61
CA ALA A 613 30.01 7.89 4.47
C ALA A 613 29.32 6.89 3.51
N GLU A 614 27.99 6.84 3.50
CA GLU A 614 27.20 6.04 2.53
C GLU A 614 27.41 6.52 1.09
N ILE A 615 27.32 7.83 0.86
CA ILE A 615 27.58 8.44 -0.45
C ILE A 615 29.00 8.12 -0.92
N ARG A 616 29.99 8.23 -0.03
CA ARG A 616 31.40 7.89 -0.34
C ARG A 616 31.58 6.42 -0.69
N THR A 617 30.89 5.52 0.01
CA THR A 617 30.96 4.07 -0.27
C THR A 617 30.39 3.73 -1.63
N GLN A 618 29.20 4.26 -1.95
CA GLN A 618 28.59 4.06 -3.26
C GLN A 618 29.45 4.65 -4.39
N ALA A 619 30.08 5.79 -4.15
CA ALA A 619 30.98 6.41 -5.11
C ALA A 619 32.29 5.60 -5.28
N ALA A 620 32.85 5.06 -4.20
CA ALA A 620 34.05 4.22 -4.28
C ALA A 620 33.78 2.93 -5.09
N VAL A 621 32.61 2.31 -4.91
CA VAL A 621 32.17 1.15 -5.70
C VAL A 621 32.05 1.52 -7.18
N ALA A 622 31.40 2.64 -7.47
CA ALA A 622 31.31 3.15 -8.85
C ALA A 622 32.69 3.42 -9.47
N GLY A 623 33.67 3.83 -8.66
CA GLY A 623 35.07 4.01 -9.09
C GLY A 623 35.76 2.71 -9.49
N GLU A 624 35.61 1.65 -8.71
CA GLU A 624 36.16 0.32 -9.06
C GLU A 624 35.49 -0.26 -10.31
N GLU A 625 34.16 -0.12 -10.44
CA GLU A 625 33.43 -0.56 -11.63
C GLU A 625 33.81 0.26 -12.88
N ALA A 626 34.02 1.57 -12.73
CA ALA A 626 34.53 2.42 -13.82
C ALA A 626 35.93 1.96 -14.25
N HIS A 627 36.80 1.65 -13.29
CA HIS A 627 38.15 1.17 -13.62
C HIS A 627 38.13 -0.19 -14.33
N ALA A 628 37.28 -1.12 -13.89
CA ALA A 628 37.07 -2.40 -14.56
C ALA A 628 36.56 -2.21 -16.00
N ALA A 629 35.55 -1.35 -16.19
CA ALA A 629 35.01 -1.02 -17.51
C ALA A 629 36.09 -0.40 -18.42
N GLN A 630 36.92 0.51 -17.89
CA GLN A 630 38.03 1.10 -18.62
C GLN A 630 39.10 0.07 -19.03
N SER A 631 39.42 -0.89 -18.16
CA SER A 631 40.34 -1.98 -18.48
C SER A 631 39.80 -2.81 -19.65
N THR A 632 38.54 -3.26 -19.57
CA THR A 632 37.91 -4.02 -20.65
C THR A 632 37.84 -3.23 -21.95
N MET A 633 37.57 -1.91 -21.89
CA MET A 633 37.63 -1.04 -23.07
C MET A 633 39.04 -0.97 -23.67
N SER A 634 40.09 -0.93 -22.84
CA SER A 634 41.47 -0.95 -23.30
C SER A 634 41.81 -2.28 -24.00
N ASP A 635 41.41 -3.40 -23.41
CA ASP A 635 41.63 -4.73 -23.97
C ASP A 635 40.91 -4.92 -25.31
N LEU A 636 39.66 -4.47 -25.40
CA LEU A 636 38.88 -4.51 -26.65
C LEU A 636 39.46 -3.59 -27.74
N ARG A 637 40.00 -2.43 -27.37
CA ARG A 637 40.71 -1.53 -28.30
C ARG A 637 41.98 -2.19 -28.83
N ALA A 638 42.82 -2.74 -27.96
CA ALA A 638 44.03 -3.45 -28.35
C ALA A 638 43.73 -4.66 -29.25
N ALA A 639 42.67 -5.42 -28.93
CA ALA A 639 42.22 -6.53 -29.77
C ALA A 639 41.71 -6.07 -31.15
N ASN A 640 41.02 -4.92 -31.23
CA ASN A 640 40.59 -4.35 -32.50
C ASN A 640 41.74 -3.80 -33.34
N GLU A 641 42.75 -3.18 -32.72
CA GLU A 641 43.98 -2.76 -33.41
C GLU A 641 44.74 -3.96 -34.00
N GLU A 642 44.84 -5.06 -33.25
CA GLU A 642 45.46 -6.29 -33.74
C GLU A 642 44.65 -6.95 -34.88
N ARG A 643 43.30 -6.93 -34.80
CA ARG A 643 42.44 -7.38 -35.91
C ARG A 643 42.62 -6.53 -37.16
N GLU A 644 42.70 -5.21 -37.01
CA GLU A 644 42.92 -4.30 -38.14
C GLU A 644 44.28 -4.52 -38.78
N LYS A 645 45.32 -4.67 -37.95
CA LYS A 645 46.66 -5.01 -38.44
C LYS A 645 46.67 -6.31 -39.24
N ARG A 646 45.95 -7.35 -38.79
CA ARG A 646 45.83 -8.62 -39.53
C ARG A 646 45.08 -8.46 -40.85
N ARG A 647 44.06 -7.60 -40.90
CA ARG A 647 43.36 -7.26 -42.16
C ARG A 647 44.27 -6.48 -43.11
N ASP A 648 45.02 -5.51 -42.61
CA ASP A 648 45.98 -4.75 -43.39
C ASP A 648 47.10 -5.65 -43.96
N GLU A 649 47.54 -6.65 -43.19
CA GLU A 649 48.51 -7.67 -43.65
C GLU A 649 47.90 -8.65 -44.66
N LEU A 650 46.61 -8.98 -44.54
CA LEU A 650 45.88 -9.90 -45.43
C LEU A 650 45.52 -9.24 -46.77
N LYS A 651 45.21 -7.93 -46.76
CA LYS A 651 44.75 -7.17 -47.92
C LYS A 651 45.64 -7.30 -49.17
N PRO A 652 46.97 -7.07 -49.11
CA PRO A 652 47.82 -7.26 -50.30
C PRO A 652 47.87 -8.71 -50.78
N LEU A 653 47.69 -9.69 -49.89
CA LEU A 653 47.63 -11.12 -50.27
C LEU A 653 46.30 -11.47 -50.95
N LEU A 654 45.20 -10.88 -50.48
CA LEU A 654 43.87 -11.03 -51.06
C LEU A 654 43.79 -10.37 -52.45
N ASP A 655 44.31 -9.14 -52.57
CA ASP A 655 44.37 -8.41 -53.84
C ASP A 655 45.24 -9.16 -54.86
N ALA A 656 46.43 -9.63 -54.46
CA ALA A 656 47.28 -10.44 -55.34
C ALA A 656 46.65 -11.80 -55.72
N ALA A 657 45.91 -12.45 -54.82
CA ALA A 657 45.18 -13.68 -55.13
C ALA A 657 43.99 -13.42 -56.07
N HIS A 658 43.33 -12.27 -55.92
CA HIS A 658 42.25 -11.82 -56.79
C HIS A 658 42.79 -11.51 -58.20
N ASP A 659 43.87 -10.76 -58.32
CA ASP A 659 44.51 -10.44 -59.60
C ASP A 659 45.00 -11.72 -60.30
N ALA A 660 45.67 -12.62 -59.56
CA ALA A 660 46.13 -13.91 -60.11
C ALA A 660 44.96 -14.79 -60.59
N TYR A 661 43.83 -14.79 -59.87
CA TYR A 661 42.62 -15.48 -60.31
C TYR A 661 42.04 -14.85 -61.59
N THR A 662 42.03 -13.52 -61.66
CA THR A 662 41.50 -12.77 -62.80
C THR A 662 42.36 -12.94 -64.05
N ASP A 663 43.69 -12.98 -63.90
CA ASP A 663 44.65 -13.25 -64.97
C ASP A 663 44.61 -14.71 -65.45
N ALA A 664 44.49 -15.68 -64.52
CA ALA A 664 44.31 -17.08 -64.87
C ALA A 664 42.98 -17.30 -65.62
N LEU A 665 41.93 -16.58 -65.23
CA LEU A 665 40.65 -16.56 -65.92
C LEU A 665 40.74 -15.92 -67.32
N GLY A 666 41.51 -14.84 -67.48
CA GLY A 666 41.78 -14.21 -68.78
C GLY A 666 42.58 -15.12 -69.72
N THR A 667 43.61 -15.79 -69.22
CA THR A 667 44.46 -16.71 -69.98
C THR A 667 43.71 -17.98 -70.39
N ALA A 668 42.85 -18.50 -69.52
CA ALA A 668 41.95 -19.61 -69.83
C ALA A 668 40.96 -19.25 -70.94
N LYS A 669 40.43 -18.02 -70.94
CA LYS A 669 39.53 -17.51 -72.00
C LYS A 669 40.24 -17.34 -73.34
N ALA A 670 41.41 -16.71 -73.38
CA ALA A 670 42.16 -16.50 -74.64
C ALA A 670 42.68 -17.83 -75.26
N ARG A 671 43.06 -18.81 -74.42
CA ARG A 671 43.48 -20.14 -74.88
C ARG A 671 42.31 -20.94 -75.43
N LYS A 672 41.18 -20.87 -74.73
CA LYS A 672 39.92 -21.46 -75.19
C LYS A 672 39.50 -20.88 -76.53
N GLU A 673 39.59 -19.56 -76.74
CA GLU A 673 39.32 -18.93 -78.03
C GLU A 673 40.24 -19.41 -79.16
N LYS A 674 41.52 -19.67 -78.89
CA LYS A 674 42.46 -20.14 -79.94
C LYS A 674 42.26 -21.61 -80.30
N ILE A 675 41.96 -22.45 -79.32
CA ILE A 675 41.53 -23.84 -79.53
C ILE A 675 40.18 -23.89 -80.23
N ASP A 676 39.23 -23.04 -79.82
CA ASP A 676 37.90 -22.93 -80.43
C ASP A 676 37.94 -22.37 -81.85
N ASN A 677 38.96 -21.59 -82.22
CA ASN A 677 39.16 -21.12 -83.60
C ASN A 677 39.74 -22.18 -84.54
N LEU A 678 40.72 -22.98 -84.10
CA LEU A 678 41.29 -24.10 -84.87
C LEU A 678 40.34 -25.30 -84.89
N HIS A 679 39.72 -25.65 -83.75
CA HIS A 679 38.55 -26.53 -83.74
C HIS A 679 37.44 -25.93 -84.56
N GLY A 680 37.25 -24.61 -84.57
CA GLY A 680 36.25 -23.95 -85.40
C GLY A 680 36.54 -24.08 -86.89
N ALA A 681 37.81 -24.15 -87.33
CA ALA A 681 38.19 -24.34 -88.72
C ALA A 681 38.13 -25.83 -89.14
N LYS A 682 38.65 -26.73 -88.30
CA LYS A 682 38.51 -28.18 -88.46
C LYS A 682 37.05 -28.59 -88.41
N ARG A 683 36.30 -28.20 -87.37
CA ARG A 683 34.84 -28.30 -87.32
C ARG A 683 34.21 -27.54 -88.47
N ARG A 684 34.70 -26.42 -89.00
CA ARG A 684 34.00 -25.84 -90.16
C ARG A 684 34.05 -26.76 -91.37
N LEU A 685 35.16 -27.44 -91.66
CA LEU A 685 35.25 -28.35 -92.80
C LEU A 685 34.71 -29.76 -92.46
N GLU A 686 35.01 -30.29 -91.27
CA GLU A 686 34.51 -31.56 -90.74
C GLU A 686 33.03 -31.43 -90.45
N THR A 687 32.62 -30.43 -89.70
CA THR A 687 31.19 -30.16 -89.54
C THR A 687 30.59 -29.68 -90.84
N GLU A 688 31.24 -29.29 -91.94
CA GLU A 688 30.51 -29.08 -93.22
C GLU A 688 30.33 -30.43 -93.96
N LEU A 689 31.34 -31.29 -93.91
CA LEU A 689 31.29 -32.65 -94.46
C LEU A 689 30.40 -33.60 -93.64
N ASP A 690 30.61 -33.68 -92.33
CA ASP A 690 29.68 -34.20 -91.35
C ASP A 690 28.41 -33.35 -91.31
N GLN A 691 28.36 -32.02 -91.50
CA GLN A 691 27.03 -31.36 -91.61
C GLN A 691 26.27 -31.89 -92.79
N LYS A 692 26.89 -32.49 -93.80
CA LYS A 692 26.22 -33.07 -94.97
C LYS A 692 25.96 -34.57 -94.76
N VAL A 693 26.97 -35.33 -94.34
CA VAL A 693 26.89 -36.79 -94.02
C VAL A 693 26.16 -37.01 -92.70
N SER A 694 26.61 -36.38 -91.63
CA SER A 694 25.82 -36.19 -90.42
C SER A 694 24.64 -35.25 -90.67
N HIS A 695 24.44 -34.41 -91.72
CA HIS A 695 23.05 -33.92 -91.97
C HIS A 695 22.17 -35.08 -92.32
N LYS A 696 22.64 -35.98 -93.18
CA LYS A 696 21.83 -37.08 -93.67
C LYS A 696 21.58 -38.10 -92.56
N THR A 697 22.63 -38.47 -91.83
CA THR A 697 22.53 -39.31 -90.63
C THR A 697 21.82 -38.57 -89.51
N LYS A 698 22.04 -37.26 -89.27
CA LYS A 698 21.22 -36.45 -88.34
C LYS A 698 19.82 -36.26 -88.83
N LEU A 699 19.47 -36.19 -90.11
CA LEU A 699 18.08 -36.07 -90.55
C LEU A 699 17.39 -37.42 -90.35
N THR A 700 18.11 -38.53 -90.55
CA THR A 700 17.62 -39.89 -90.29
C THR A 700 17.50 -40.18 -88.78
N ASP A 701 18.50 -39.80 -88.01
CA ASP A 701 18.56 -39.86 -86.55
C ASP A 701 17.65 -38.80 -85.93
N GLU A 702 17.43 -37.64 -86.55
CA GLU A 702 16.46 -36.59 -86.16
C GLU A 702 15.08 -37.15 -86.40
N ARG A 703 14.82 -37.89 -87.49
CA ARG A 703 13.55 -38.59 -87.68
C ARG A 703 13.31 -39.66 -86.60
N LEU A 704 14.35 -40.36 -86.15
CA LEU A 704 14.27 -41.34 -85.06
C LEU A 704 14.19 -40.66 -83.67
N ALA A 705 14.93 -39.58 -83.46
CA ALA A 705 15.00 -38.78 -82.23
C ALA A 705 13.84 -37.79 -82.08
N LEU A 706 13.07 -37.55 -83.15
CA LEU A 706 11.76 -36.92 -83.08
C LEU A 706 10.88 -37.74 -82.13
N ASP A 707 11.12 -39.04 -81.94
CA ASP A 707 10.44 -39.90 -80.97
C ASP A 707 8.92 -39.67 -81.00
N LEU A 708 8.35 -39.74 -82.20
CA LEU A 708 6.91 -39.56 -82.38
C LEU A 708 6.10 -40.48 -81.43
N PRO A 709 6.49 -41.74 -81.18
CA PRO A 709 5.82 -42.57 -80.16
C PRO A 709 5.90 -41.99 -78.75
N GLY A 710 7.05 -41.46 -78.32
CA GLY A 710 7.18 -40.80 -77.01
C GLY A 710 6.44 -39.45 -76.92
N ARG A 711 6.37 -38.69 -78.02
CA ARG A 711 5.56 -37.46 -78.10
C ARG A 711 4.06 -37.77 -78.05
N GLU A 712 3.63 -38.83 -78.72
CA GLU A 712 2.26 -39.33 -78.71
C GLU A 712 1.90 -39.83 -77.29
N ALA A 713 2.80 -40.56 -76.63
CA ALA A 713 2.64 -40.96 -75.24
C ALA A 713 2.59 -39.77 -74.27
N ALA A 714 3.36 -38.72 -74.50
CA ALA A 714 3.36 -37.49 -73.69
C ALA A 714 2.11 -36.62 -73.89
N TRP A 715 1.47 -36.71 -75.07
CA TRP A 715 0.16 -36.09 -75.34
C TRP A 715 -0.99 -36.95 -74.78
N GLY A 716 -0.91 -38.27 -74.94
CA GLY A 716 -1.84 -39.25 -74.37
C GLY A 716 -2.99 -39.69 -75.30
N ASP A 717 -3.00 -39.24 -76.56
CA ASP A 717 -3.98 -39.59 -77.59
C ASP A 717 -3.34 -39.43 -78.99
N SER A 718 -4.11 -39.60 -80.07
CA SER A 718 -3.67 -39.56 -81.46
C SER A 718 -3.20 -38.17 -81.95
N PRO A 719 -2.31 -38.07 -82.96
CA PRO A 719 -1.91 -36.79 -83.56
C PRO A 719 -3.09 -35.93 -84.07
N GLN A 720 -4.16 -36.55 -84.58
CA GLN A 720 -5.36 -35.84 -85.04
C GLN A 720 -6.14 -35.19 -83.89
N SER A 721 -6.07 -35.76 -82.68
CA SER A 721 -6.65 -35.16 -81.48
C SER A 721 -5.86 -33.94 -81.00
N ALA A 722 -4.52 -33.98 -81.11
CA ALA A 722 -3.64 -32.85 -80.82
C ALA A 722 -3.88 -31.68 -81.77
N GLU A 723 -4.03 -31.97 -83.07
CA GLU A 723 -4.38 -30.97 -84.08
C GLU A 723 -5.75 -30.33 -83.80
N ARG A 724 -6.76 -31.13 -83.46
CA ARG A 724 -8.08 -30.62 -83.07
C ARG A 724 -8.04 -29.77 -81.80
N PHE A 725 -7.22 -30.14 -80.82
CA PHE A 725 -7.00 -29.35 -79.61
C PHE A 725 -6.38 -27.98 -79.93
N LEU A 726 -5.33 -27.96 -80.76
CA LEU A 726 -4.69 -26.71 -81.18
C LEU A 726 -5.65 -25.80 -81.97
N LEU A 727 -6.47 -26.36 -82.85
CA LEU A 727 -7.48 -25.61 -83.61
C LEU A 727 -8.60 -25.03 -82.73
N ALA A 728 -8.80 -25.55 -81.52
CA ALA A 728 -9.77 -25.02 -80.56
C ALA A 728 -9.20 -23.88 -79.69
N LEU A 729 -7.88 -23.65 -79.71
CA LEU A 729 -7.24 -22.52 -79.03
C LEU A 729 -7.52 -21.20 -79.75
N ASP A 730 -7.25 -20.07 -79.10
CA ASP A 730 -7.39 -18.76 -79.75
C ASP A 730 -6.32 -18.53 -80.85
N ALA A 731 -6.55 -17.53 -81.71
CA ALA A 731 -5.70 -17.26 -82.86
C ALA A 731 -4.23 -16.91 -82.49
N GLU A 732 -4.01 -16.32 -81.31
CA GLU A 732 -2.67 -15.94 -80.85
C GLU A 732 -1.91 -17.16 -80.30
N GLN A 733 -2.59 -18.02 -79.55
CA GLN A 733 -2.09 -19.29 -79.04
C GLN A 733 -1.82 -20.31 -80.15
N GLN A 734 -2.64 -20.30 -81.21
CA GLN A 734 -2.41 -21.10 -82.41
C GLN A 734 -1.12 -20.72 -83.13
N ALA A 735 -0.75 -19.43 -83.16
CA ALA A 735 0.45 -18.95 -83.83
C ALA A 735 1.75 -19.23 -83.05
N ARG A 736 1.67 -19.67 -81.78
CA ARG A 736 2.82 -19.96 -80.93
C ARG A 736 3.57 -21.21 -81.40
N THR A 737 4.90 -21.10 -81.45
CA THR A 737 5.79 -22.22 -81.75
C THR A 737 5.97 -23.11 -80.53
N THR A 738 6.51 -24.32 -80.73
CA THR A 738 6.93 -25.17 -79.61
C THR A 738 7.87 -24.44 -78.64
N GLY A 739 8.80 -23.61 -79.15
CA GLY A 739 9.76 -22.86 -78.32
C GLY A 739 9.06 -21.83 -77.41
N THR A 740 8.10 -21.07 -77.95
CA THR A 740 7.33 -20.11 -77.13
C THR A 740 6.46 -20.82 -76.09
N TRP A 741 5.95 -22.01 -76.41
CA TRP A 741 5.25 -22.84 -75.42
C TRP A 741 6.18 -23.44 -74.35
N ASN A 742 7.46 -23.73 -74.68
CA ASN A 742 8.44 -24.17 -73.68
C ASN A 742 8.75 -23.05 -72.68
N GLU A 743 8.94 -21.82 -73.17
CA GLU A 743 9.16 -20.64 -72.34
C GLU A 743 7.94 -20.36 -71.46
N GLU A 744 6.74 -20.40 -72.04
CA GLU A 744 5.48 -20.21 -71.30
C GLU A 744 5.29 -21.28 -70.21
N ALA A 745 5.47 -22.57 -70.53
CA ALA A 745 5.34 -23.64 -69.54
C ALA A 745 6.37 -23.51 -68.41
N CYS A 746 7.62 -23.16 -68.73
CA CYS A 746 8.65 -22.92 -67.70
C CYS A 746 8.34 -21.68 -66.87
N TYR A 747 7.85 -20.60 -67.49
CA TYR A 747 7.45 -19.37 -66.82
C TYR A 747 6.31 -19.65 -65.84
N GLN A 748 5.23 -20.30 -66.29
CA GLN A 748 4.08 -20.63 -65.46
C GLN A 748 4.46 -21.53 -64.28
N VAL A 749 5.27 -22.57 -64.50
CA VAL A 749 5.77 -23.42 -63.40
C VAL A 749 6.65 -22.63 -62.44
N ASN A 750 7.50 -21.74 -62.94
CA ASN A 750 8.35 -20.91 -62.09
C ASN A 750 7.53 -19.91 -61.25
N GLU A 751 6.45 -19.37 -61.80
CA GLU A 751 5.51 -18.52 -61.05
C GLU A 751 4.80 -19.32 -59.96
N VAL A 752 4.34 -20.55 -60.24
CA VAL A 752 3.77 -21.44 -59.21
C VAL A 752 4.79 -21.70 -58.09
N VAL A 753 6.05 -21.98 -58.44
CA VAL A 753 7.14 -22.19 -57.46
C VAL A 753 7.36 -20.95 -56.60
N ARG A 754 7.43 -19.76 -57.20
CA ARG A 754 7.62 -18.49 -56.48
C ARG A 754 6.48 -18.16 -55.51
N ARG A 755 5.24 -18.53 -55.87
CA ARG A 755 4.07 -18.34 -55.00
C ARG A 755 4.02 -19.35 -53.84
N CYS A 756 4.45 -20.59 -54.08
CA CYS A 756 4.56 -21.61 -53.04
C CYS A 756 5.74 -21.34 -52.08
N PHE A 757 6.87 -20.93 -52.64
CA PHE A 757 8.15 -20.74 -51.95
C PHE A 757 8.76 -19.40 -52.36
N PRO A 758 8.44 -18.30 -51.66
CA PRO A 758 9.01 -16.99 -51.91
C PRO A 758 10.55 -16.98 -51.80
N GLU A 759 11.19 -16.01 -52.45
CA GLU A 759 12.66 -15.86 -52.38
C GLU A 759 13.09 -15.67 -50.91
N GLY A 760 14.04 -16.48 -50.46
CA GLY A 760 14.48 -16.53 -49.05
C GLY A 760 13.85 -17.64 -48.20
N THR A 761 12.91 -18.43 -48.73
CA THR A 761 12.38 -19.62 -48.02
C THR A 761 13.52 -20.59 -47.70
N PRO A 762 13.72 -20.96 -46.42
CA PRO A 762 14.71 -21.95 -46.01
C PRO A 762 14.51 -23.30 -46.72
N HIS A 763 15.61 -23.98 -47.07
CA HIS A 763 15.54 -25.23 -47.84
C HIS A 763 14.91 -26.40 -47.08
N ASP A 764 14.93 -26.38 -45.75
CA ASP A 764 14.32 -27.37 -44.87
C ASP A 764 12.79 -27.26 -44.78
N GLU A 765 12.22 -26.10 -45.10
CA GLU A 765 10.77 -25.90 -45.18
C GLU A 765 10.15 -26.44 -46.48
N MET A 766 10.99 -26.78 -47.47
CA MET A 766 10.54 -27.32 -48.76
C MET A 766 10.39 -28.86 -48.70
N PRO A 767 9.33 -29.45 -49.27
CA PRO A 767 9.23 -30.90 -49.42
C PRO A 767 10.43 -31.50 -50.14
N ALA A 768 10.93 -32.64 -49.66
CA ALA A 768 12.17 -33.24 -50.15
C ALA A 768 12.20 -33.46 -51.67
N GLU A 769 11.08 -33.88 -52.27
CA GLU A 769 10.94 -34.08 -53.72
C GLU A 769 11.03 -32.75 -54.49
N ILE A 770 10.38 -31.69 -54.02
CA ILE A 770 10.42 -30.36 -54.65
C ILE A 770 11.82 -29.77 -54.53
N ARG A 771 12.45 -29.88 -53.36
CA ARG A 771 13.82 -29.42 -53.11
C ARG A 771 14.82 -30.08 -54.06
N GLU A 772 14.71 -31.39 -54.27
CA GLU A 772 15.58 -32.13 -55.18
C GLU A 772 15.40 -31.64 -56.63
N LEU A 773 14.17 -31.43 -57.08
CA LEU A 773 13.88 -30.91 -58.42
C LEU A 773 14.38 -29.45 -58.60
N LEU A 774 14.24 -28.61 -57.57
CA LEU A 774 14.63 -27.20 -57.65
C LEU A 774 16.15 -26.99 -57.57
N VAL A 775 16.82 -27.69 -56.66
CA VAL A 775 18.23 -27.48 -56.32
C VAL A 775 19.12 -28.57 -56.92
N GLY A 776 18.83 -29.85 -56.63
CA GLY A 776 19.65 -30.99 -57.05
C GLY A 776 19.69 -31.16 -58.57
N GLN A 777 18.52 -31.11 -59.20
CA GLN A 777 18.35 -31.21 -60.66
C GLN A 777 18.45 -29.86 -61.37
N ARG A 778 18.86 -28.81 -60.65
CA ARG A 778 19.22 -27.49 -61.19
C ARG A 778 18.09 -26.77 -61.93
N TRP A 779 16.81 -26.88 -61.56
CA TRP A 779 15.75 -26.03 -62.14
C TRP A 779 16.12 -24.53 -62.11
N GLN A 780 16.61 -24.04 -60.98
CA GLN A 780 16.92 -22.61 -60.81
C GLN A 780 18.16 -22.14 -61.58
N ARG A 781 19.15 -23.02 -61.78
CA ARG A 781 20.45 -22.70 -62.40
C ARG A 781 20.65 -23.29 -63.79
N GLY A 782 19.73 -24.15 -64.23
CA GLY A 782 19.76 -24.84 -65.51
C GLY A 782 19.15 -24.02 -66.63
N GLY A 783 19.60 -24.30 -67.85
CA GLY A 783 19.03 -23.73 -69.07
C GLY A 783 17.62 -24.26 -69.38
N PRO A 784 16.95 -23.68 -70.39
CA PRO A 784 15.55 -24.01 -70.74
C PRO A 784 15.33 -25.51 -71.01
N ASP A 785 16.29 -26.22 -71.61
CA ASP A 785 16.17 -27.66 -71.91
C ASP A 785 16.18 -28.55 -70.65
N ILE A 786 16.91 -28.16 -69.61
CA ILE A 786 16.89 -28.87 -68.33
C ILE A 786 15.55 -28.60 -67.63
N ARG A 787 15.09 -27.34 -67.65
CA ARG A 787 13.82 -26.96 -67.03
C ARG A 787 12.65 -27.67 -67.69
N ILE A 788 12.53 -27.64 -69.01
CA ILE A 788 11.38 -28.20 -69.72
C ILE A 788 11.21 -29.71 -69.45
N ALA A 789 12.29 -30.46 -69.29
CA ALA A 789 12.25 -31.89 -68.94
C ALA A 789 11.71 -32.14 -67.52
N LEU A 790 11.90 -31.19 -66.59
CA LEU A 790 11.46 -31.28 -65.21
C LEU A 790 10.02 -30.80 -64.99
N VAL A 791 9.44 -30.07 -65.96
CA VAL A 791 8.07 -29.50 -65.86
C VAL A 791 7.02 -30.54 -65.42
N PRO A 792 6.93 -31.76 -66.01
CA PRO A 792 5.95 -32.75 -65.58
C PRO A 792 6.12 -33.19 -64.12
N ALA A 793 7.38 -33.41 -63.69
CA ALA A 793 7.69 -33.84 -62.34
C ALA A 793 7.40 -32.73 -61.32
N LEU A 794 7.72 -31.47 -61.65
CA LEU A 794 7.41 -30.30 -60.83
C LEU A 794 5.91 -30.04 -60.73
N ILE A 795 5.17 -30.08 -61.85
CA ILE A 795 3.70 -29.94 -61.83
C ILE A 795 3.07 -31.00 -60.92
N ARG A 796 3.54 -32.25 -60.99
CA ARG A 796 3.07 -33.34 -60.11
C ARG A 796 3.40 -33.08 -58.64
N ALA A 797 4.65 -32.76 -58.32
CA ALA A 797 5.09 -32.54 -56.95
C ALA A 797 4.42 -31.31 -56.31
N LEU A 798 4.28 -30.22 -57.06
CA LEU A 798 3.56 -29.00 -56.66
C LEU A 798 2.08 -29.28 -56.45
N ARG A 799 1.45 -30.09 -57.34
CA ARG A 799 0.06 -30.53 -57.15
C ARG A 799 -0.12 -31.29 -55.84
N ALA A 800 0.73 -32.30 -55.60
CA ALA A 800 0.64 -33.12 -54.40
C ALA A 800 0.78 -32.25 -53.13
N HIS A 801 1.75 -31.34 -53.12
CA HIS A 801 1.95 -30.40 -52.00
C HIS A 801 0.77 -29.45 -51.80
N LEU A 802 0.27 -28.82 -52.88
CA LEU A 802 -0.84 -27.87 -52.81
C LEU A 802 -2.17 -28.52 -52.42
N THR A 803 -2.41 -29.78 -52.84
CA THR A 803 -3.57 -30.58 -52.42
C THR A 803 -3.46 -31.00 -50.96
N GLN A 804 -2.26 -31.37 -50.48
CA GLN A 804 -2.07 -31.74 -49.08
C GLN A 804 -2.30 -30.54 -48.14
N THR A 805 -1.88 -29.35 -48.56
CA THR A 805 -2.02 -28.11 -47.77
C THR A 805 -3.42 -27.49 -47.86
N GLU A 806 -4.23 -27.82 -48.85
CA GLU A 806 -5.56 -27.22 -49.07
C GLU A 806 -6.52 -27.43 -47.89
N ARG A 807 -6.58 -28.65 -47.34
CA ARG A 807 -7.43 -28.94 -46.17
C ARG A 807 -6.98 -28.17 -44.93
N GLN A 808 -5.67 -28.03 -44.76
CA GLN A 808 -5.08 -27.30 -43.64
C GLN A 808 -5.34 -25.79 -43.77
N ASP A 809 -5.21 -25.24 -44.99
CA ASP A 809 -5.51 -23.84 -45.29
C ASP A 809 -6.98 -23.51 -45.00
N LEU A 810 -7.92 -24.35 -45.46
CA LEU A 810 -9.35 -24.16 -45.20
C LEU A 810 -9.67 -24.21 -43.70
N TYR A 811 -9.09 -25.15 -42.98
CA TYR A 811 -9.25 -25.24 -41.53
C TYR A 811 -8.68 -24.01 -40.81
N GLN A 812 -7.48 -23.56 -41.20
CA GLN A 812 -6.86 -22.35 -40.64
C GLN A 812 -7.71 -21.10 -40.91
N GLN A 813 -8.26 -20.94 -42.12
CA GLN A 813 -9.16 -19.83 -42.44
C GLN A 813 -10.43 -19.83 -41.57
N GLN A 814 -11.06 -20.99 -41.38
CA GLN A 814 -12.23 -21.11 -40.51
C GLN A 814 -11.90 -20.80 -39.05
N GLN A 815 -10.74 -21.26 -38.57
CA GLN A 815 -10.26 -20.99 -37.22
C GLN A 815 -9.98 -19.49 -37.02
N ILE A 816 -9.30 -18.83 -37.96
CA ILE A 816 -9.05 -17.39 -37.94
C ILE A 816 -10.37 -16.62 -37.93
N ALA A 817 -11.33 -16.95 -38.80
CA ALA A 817 -12.63 -16.29 -38.83
C ALA A 817 -13.39 -16.44 -37.50
N THR A 818 -13.35 -17.62 -36.89
CA THR A 818 -13.98 -17.89 -35.58
C THR A 818 -13.32 -17.08 -34.47
N GLN A 819 -11.99 -17.10 -34.41
CA GLN A 819 -11.21 -16.35 -33.41
C GLN A 819 -11.38 -14.84 -33.56
N ARG A 820 -11.44 -14.33 -34.79
CA ARG A 820 -11.74 -12.92 -35.09
C ARG A 820 -13.11 -12.57 -34.50
N GLY A 821 -14.14 -13.35 -34.81
CA GLY A 821 -15.50 -13.15 -34.28
C GLY A 821 -15.56 -13.17 -32.74
N GLN A 822 -14.84 -14.08 -32.10
CA GLN A 822 -14.75 -14.14 -30.62
C GLN A 822 -14.09 -12.89 -30.05
N ARG A 823 -12.91 -12.51 -30.53
CA ARG A 823 -12.16 -11.34 -30.02
C ARG A 823 -12.89 -10.02 -30.30
N THR A 824 -13.55 -9.88 -31.46
CA THR A 824 -14.41 -8.73 -31.74
C THR A 824 -15.60 -8.69 -30.77
N GLY A 825 -16.23 -9.84 -30.49
CA GLY A 825 -17.29 -9.95 -29.48
C GLY A 825 -16.82 -9.58 -28.07
N ASP A 826 -15.62 -10.00 -27.67
CA ASP A 826 -15.01 -9.64 -26.38
C ASP A 826 -14.77 -8.13 -26.28
N LEU A 827 -14.29 -7.50 -27.36
CA LEU A 827 -14.11 -6.04 -27.43
C LEU A 827 -15.44 -5.29 -27.35
N GLU A 828 -16.48 -5.76 -28.04
CA GLU A 828 -17.82 -5.18 -27.97
C GLU A 828 -18.41 -5.29 -26.56
N ALA A 829 -18.28 -6.45 -25.91
CA ALA A 829 -18.70 -6.66 -24.53
C ALA A 829 -17.94 -5.74 -23.56
N ALA A 830 -16.63 -5.60 -23.73
CA ALA A 830 -15.82 -4.67 -22.92
C ALA A 830 -16.26 -3.22 -23.11
N ARG A 831 -16.55 -2.80 -24.35
CA ARG A 831 -17.05 -1.44 -24.68
C ARG A 831 -18.43 -1.19 -24.08
N GLN A 832 -19.32 -2.18 -24.13
CA GLN A 832 -20.63 -2.09 -23.48
C GLN A 832 -20.47 -1.93 -21.96
N GLY A 833 -19.63 -2.77 -21.33
CA GLY A 833 -19.35 -2.67 -19.89
C GLY A 833 -18.77 -1.30 -19.49
N LEU A 834 -17.88 -0.73 -20.31
CA LEU A 834 -17.38 0.63 -20.10
C LEU A 834 -18.51 1.67 -20.21
N GLY A 835 -19.38 1.57 -21.22
CA GLY A 835 -20.51 2.49 -21.39
C GLY A 835 -21.49 2.47 -20.20
N GLU A 836 -21.82 1.27 -19.71
CA GLU A 836 -22.67 1.08 -18.53
C GLU A 836 -22.01 1.63 -17.25
N ALA A 837 -20.71 1.39 -17.07
CA ALA A 837 -19.94 1.92 -15.94
C ALA A 837 -19.86 3.46 -15.99
N GLU A 838 -19.59 4.06 -17.16
CA GLU A 838 -19.55 5.51 -17.32
C GLU A 838 -20.90 6.17 -17.03
N GLN A 839 -22.01 5.59 -17.51
CA GLN A 839 -23.34 6.10 -17.25
C GLN A 839 -23.69 6.02 -15.75
N THR A 840 -23.41 4.88 -15.12
CA THR A 840 -23.66 4.65 -13.69
C THR A 840 -22.84 5.62 -12.83
N SER A 841 -21.55 5.74 -13.12
CA SER A 841 -20.61 6.64 -12.46
C SER A 841 -21.04 8.11 -12.58
N ARG A 842 -21.40 8.57 -13.79
CA ARG A 842 -21.91 9.95 -14.01
C ARG A 842 -23.22 10.22 -13.27
N ALA A 843 -24.19 9.30 -13.34
CA ALA A 843 -25.47 9.45 -12.65
C ALA A 843 -25.29 9.48 -11.13
N HIS A 844 -24.44 8.60 -10.59
CA HIS A 844 -24.13 8.57 -9.17
C HIS A 844 -23.44 9.85 -8.71
N ARG A 845 -22.44 10.36 -9.44
CA ARG A 845 -21.76 11.63 -9.11
C ARG A 845 -22.73 12.82 -9.07
N ALA A 846 -23.61 12.92 -10.08
CA ALA A 846 -24.59 14.01 -10.13
C ALA A 846 -25.58 13.94 -8.95
N SER A 847 -26.06 12.72 -8.63
CA SER A 847 -26.92 12.47 -7.47
C SER A 847 -26.19 12.78 -6.16
N LEU A 848 -24.93 12.35 -6.02
CA LEU A 848 -24.11 12.56 -4.84
C LEU A 848 -23.81 14.03 -4.61
N ALA A 849 -23.44 14.79 -5.64
CA ALA A 849 -23.19 16.22 -5.50
C ALA A 849 -24.45 16.98 -5.03
N LEU A 850 -25.62 16.62 -5.57
CA LEU A 850 -26.90 17.15 -5.08
C LEU A 850 -27.19 16.73 -3.64
N GLY A 851 -26.89 15.48 -3.28
CA GLY A 851 -27.01 14.94 -1.92
C GLY A 851 -26.12 15.67 -0.91
N ILE A 852 -24.84 15.87 -1.25
CA ILE A 852 -23.87 16.64 -0.45
C ILE A 852 -24.37 18.06 -0.23
N LYS A 853 -24.77 18.77 -1.30
CA LYS A 853 -25.32 20.13 -1.18
C LYS A 853 -26.56 20.18 -0.30
N ALA A 854 -27.49 19.22 -0.47
CA ALA A 854 -28.70 19.16 0.34
C ALA A 854 -28.38 18.90 1.83
N LYS A 855 -27.44 18.00 2.13
CA LYS A 855 -26.97 17.76 3.51
C LYS A 855 -26.28 18.99 4.08
N LEU A 856 -25.31 19.58 3.39
CA LEU A 856 -24.62 20.80 3.84
C LEU A 856 -25.57 21.98 4.04
N LYS A 857 -26.62 22.09 3.21
CA LYS A 857 -27.70 23.06 3.41
C LYS A 857 -28.44 22.83 4.73
N LYS A 858 -28.83 21.58 5.03
CA LYS A 858 -29.45 21.22 6.32
C LYS A 858 -28.53 21.53 7.49
N VAL A 859 -27.23 21.19 7.39
CA VAL A 859 -26.24 21.55 8.42
C VAL A 859 -26.20 23.06 8.62
N SER A 860 -26.19 23.84 7.54
CA SER A 860 -26.19 25.30 7.61
C SER A 860 -27.45 25.87 8.27
N GLU A 861 -28.62 25.29 8.01
CA GLU A 861 -29.89 25.69 8.62
C GLU A 861 -29.96 25.33 10.11
N GLU A 862 -29.51 24.13 10.50
CA GLU A 862 -29.40 23.75 11.92
C GLU A 862 -28.36 24.60 12.64
N PHE A 863 -27.25 24.94 11.99
CA PHE A 863 -26.19 25.76 12.57
C PHE A 863 -26.68 27.19 12.84
N ASP A 864 -27.43 27.78 11.90
CA ASP A 864 -28.06 29.08 12.12
C ASP A 864 -29.06 29.04 13.28
N ARG A 865 -29.90 27.99 13.34
CA ARG A 865 -30.92 27.85 14.37
C ARG A 865 -30.31 27.68 15.77
N LEU A 866 -29.35 26.77 15.93
CA LEU A 866 -28.63 26.57 17.18
C LEU A 866 -27.89 27.84 17.57
N ASP A 867 -27.36 28.59 16.60
CA ASP A 867 -26.67 29.83 16.93
C ASP A 867 -27.62 30.88 17.51
N GLN A 868 -28.76 31.11 16.87
CA GLN A 868 -29.75 32.10 17.32
C GLN A 868 -30.42 31.70 18.64
N GLN A 869 -30.75 30.42 18.82
CA GLN A 869 -31.43 29.92 20.02
C GLN A 869 -30.54 30.04 21.28
N TYR A 870 -29.23 29.92 21.12
CA TYR A 870 -28.27 29.90 22.22
C TYR A 870 -27.31 31.10 22.15
N GLY A 871 -27.86 32.32 22.07
CA GLY A 871 -27.14 33.58 22.33
C GLY A 871 -26.31 34.18 21.19
N GLY A 872 -26.38 33.61 19.97
CA GLY A 872 -25.72 34.13 18.77
C GLY A 872 -26.62 35.00 17.87
N TYR A 873 -26.03 35.62 16.85
CA TYR A 873 -26.72 36.52 15.91
C TYR A 873 -26.98 35.87 14.53
N GLY A 874 -26.73 34.57 14.41
CA GLY A 874 -26.94 33.78 13.21
C GLY A 874 -25.65 33.38 12.51
N ALA A 875 -25.69 32.20 11.90
CA ALA A 875 -24.55 31.50 11.32
C ALA A 875 -24.92 30.79 10.00
N GLY A 876 -23.93 30.37 9.23
CA GLY A 876 -24.14 29.68 7.96
C GLY A 876 -22.87 29.08 7.39
N LEU A 877 -23.01 28.31 6.32
CA LEU A 877 -21.91 27.65 5.63
C LEU A 877 -21.80 28.12 4.19
N ASP A 878 -20.56 28.27 3.72
CA ASP A 878 -20.22 28.47 2.32
C ASP A 878 -19.48 27.23 1.79
N TYR A 879 -20.00 26.63 0.73
CA TYR A 879 -19.57 25.32 0.23
C TYR A 879 -19.64 25.28 -1.31
N PRO A 880 -18.62 25.83 -2.02
CA PRO A 880 -18.58 25.76 -3.47
C PRO A 880 -18.48 24.30 -3.94
N GLU A 881 -19.18 23.96 -5.01
CA GLU A 881 -19.08 22.63 -5.64
C GLU A 881 -17.74 22.51 -6.38
N PRO A 882 -16.88 21.56 -6.01
CA PRO A 882 -15.61 21.32 -6.69
C PRO A 882 -15.82 20.46 -7.94
N GLU A 883 -14.93 20.61 -8.93
CA GLU A 883 -14.88 19.67 -10.06
C GLU A 883 -14.52 18.25 -9.60
N PRO A 884 -15.15 17.20 -10.16
CA PRO A 884 -14.83 15.82 -9.83
C PRO A 884 -13.43 15.44 -10.34
N PRO A 885 -12.62 14.68 -9.58
CA PRO A 885 -11.27 14.33 -9.98
C PRO A 885 -11.27 13.31 -11.12
N SER A 886 -10.38 13.50 -12.10
CA SER A 886 -10.20 12.60 -13.25
C SER A 886 -9.43 11.32 -12.93
N GLU A 887 -8.63 11.32 -11.86
CA GLU A 887 -7.81 10.18 -11.43
C GLU A 887 -8.60 9.25 -10.51
N PRO A 888 -8.52 7.91 -10.69
CA PRO A 888 -9.34 6.95 -9.95
C PRO A 888 -9.08 6.94 -8.44
N ASP A 889 -7.84 7.22 -8.02
CA ASP A 889 -7.42 7.09 -6.62
C ASP A 889 -7.49 8.41 -5.85
N LYS A 890 -7.76 9.55 -6.52
CA LYS A 890 -7.81 10.86 -5.86
C LYS A 890 -9.17 11.12 -5.22
N PRO A 891 -9.25 11.40 -3.90
CA PRO A 891 -10.54 11.64 -3.24
C PRO A 891 -11.20 12.93 -3.75
N TRP A 892 -12.52 12.91 -3.93
CA TRP A 892 -13.29 14.08 -4.33
C TRP A 892 -13.36 15.08 -3.18
N THR A 893 -12.53 16.13 -3.28
CA THR A 893 -12.27 17.04 -2.15
C THR A 893 -13.25 18.22 -2.13
N TRP A 894 -14.20 18.19 -1.20
CA TRP A 894 -15.08 19.32 -0.90
C TRP A 894 -14.49 20.24 0.17
N THR A 895 -14.94 21.48 0.19
CA THR A 895 -14.51 22.47 1.19
C THR A 895 -15.72 23.18 1.79
N VAL A 896 -15.66 23.45 3.10
CA VAL A 896 -16.71 24.16 3.83
C VAL A 896 -16.09 25.30 4.63
N THR A 897 -16.62 26.49 4.46
CA THR A 897 -16.21 27.70 5.18
C THR A 897 -17.37 28.19 6.05
N PRO A 898 -17.31 28.01 7.38
CA PRO A 898 -18.29 28.57 8.30
C PRO A 898 -18.24 30.11 8.32
N LYS A 899 -19.41 30.74 8.42
CA LYS A 899 -19.59 32.19 8.54
C LYS A 899 -20.62 32.50 9.62
N TRP A 900 -20.45 33.57 10.38
CA TRP A 900 -21.46 34.01 11.36
C TRP A 900 -21.44 35.52 11.58
N ARG A 901 -22.51 36.06 12.16
CA ARG A 901 -22.61 37.46 12.57
C ARG A 901 -22.00 37.64 13.95
N ARG A 902 -21.18 38.67 14.12
CA ARG A 902 -20.52 38.99 15.42
C ARG A 902 -21.33 39.94 16.29
N ALA A 903 -22.24 40.68 15.69
CA ALA A 903 -23.17 41.59 16.34
C ALA A 903 -24.47 41.63 15.53
N GLU A 904 -25.55 42.02 16.19
CA GLU A 904 -26.86 42.21 15.59
C GLU A 904 -26.77 43.18 14.40
N GLY A 905 -27.42 42.84 13.27
CA GLY A 905 -27.44 43.66 12.06
C GLY A 905 -26.16 43.66 11.19
N GLN A 906 -25.06 43.00 11.59
CA GLN A 906 -23.81 42.94 10.81
C GLN A 906 -23.83 41.87 9.70
N ARG A 907 -22.93 41.99 8.72
CA ARG A 907 -22.72 40.95 7.68
C ARG A 907 -22.06 39.70 8.28
N MET A 908 -22.37 38.53 7.73
CA MET A 908 -21.70 37.29 8.10
C MET A 908 -20.22 37.36 7.71
N SER A 909 -19.35 37.07 8.68
CA SER A 909 -17.90 37.08 8.52
C SER A 909 -17.37 35.65 8.55
N GLY A 910 -16.34 35.37 7.75
CA GLY A 910 -15.67 34.08 7.75
C GLY A 910 -15.04 33.74 9.09
N TYR A 911 -14.95 32.45 9.39
CA TYR A 911 -14.35 31.93 10.63
C TYR A 911 -12.87 32.29 10.80
N ASN A 912 -12.16 32.58 9.71
CA ASN A 912 -10.74 32.91 9.65
C ASN A 912 -10.39 34.33 10.11
N LEU A 913 -11.38 35.20 10.31
CA LEU A 913 -11.15 36.54 10.89
C LEU A 913 -10.80 36.42 12.37
N ARG A 914 -9.76 37.14 12.82
CA ARG A 914 -9.27 37.12 14.20
C ARG A 914 -10.44 37.32 15.18
N SER A 915 -10.66 36.35 16.07
CA SER A 915 -11.76 36.34 17.03
C SER A 915 -11.27 35.93 18.42
N ASN A 916 -12.12 36.11 19.43
CA ASN A 916 -11.92 35.50 20.74
C ASN A 916 -12.03 33.97 20.60
N THR A 917 -11.05 33.24 21.12
CA THR A 917 -11.00 31.76 21.12
C THR A 917 -12.26 31.15 21.73
N ALA A 918 -12.83 31.76 22.77
CA ALA A 918 -14.06 31.26 23.39
C ALA A 918 -15.27 31.26 22.43
N GLN A 919 -15.39 32.29 21.58
CA GLN A 919 -16.42 32.32 20.55
C GLN A 919 -16.14 31.28 19.45
N MET A 920 -14.88 30.97 19.16
CA MET A 920 -14.54 29.97 18.14
C MET A 920 -14.92 28.58 18.61
N ASP A 921 -14.64 28.26 19.87
CA ASP A 921 -14.99 26.97 20.48
C ASP A 921 -16.52 26.81 20.58
N GLU A 922 -17.23 27.88 20.98
CA GLU A 922 -18.70 27.89 21.01
C GLU A 922 -19.31 27.61 19.63
N LYS A 923 -18.83 28.29 18.57
CA LYS A 923 -19.31 28.07 17.20
C LYS A 923 -18.93 26.68 16.68
N ALA A 924 -17.74 26.19 17.03
CA ALA A 924 -17.32 24.85 16.67
C ALA A 924 -18.23 23.78 17.30
N VAL A 925 -18.61 23.95 18.58
CA VAL A 925 -19.56 23.07 19.27
C VAL A 925 -20.93 23.07 18.59
N LYS A 926 -21.45 24.26 18.30
CA LYS A 926 -22.73 24.43 17.60
C LYS A 926 -22.69 23.80 16.20
N LEU A 927 -21.58 23.92 15.48
CA LEU A 927 -21.38 23.32 14.16
C LEU A 927 -21.34 21.79 14.21
N VAL A 928 -20.65 21.21 15.21
CA VAL A 928 -20.65 19.75 15.43
C VAL A 928 -22.06 19.25 15.72
N CYS A 929 -22.80 19.93 16.61
CA CYS A 929 -24.17 19.56 16.95
C CYS A 929 -25.09 19.69 15.72
N ALA A 930 -24.96 20.77 14.95
CA ALA A 930 -25.72 20.97 13.72
C ALA A 930 -25.43 19.88 12.68
N ALA A 931 -24.17 19.49 12.49
CA ALA A 931 -23.78 18.44 11.57
C ALA A 931 -24.33 17.08 12.00
N ALA A 932 -24.26 16.77 13.29
CA ALA A 932 -24.79 15.54 13.83
C ALA A 932 -26.33 15.47 13.75
N LEU A 933 -27.03 16.59 13.99
CA LEU A 933 -28.49 16.70 13.84
C LEU A 933 -28.95 16.64 12.38
N ALA A 934 -28.14 17.14 11.44
CA ALA A 934 -28.44 17.05 10.01
C ALA A 934 -28.13 15.66 9.43
N GLY A 935 -27.17 14.94 10.04
CA GLY A 935 -26.74 13.59 9.66
C GLY A 935 -27.60 12.46 10.23
N GLY A 936 -28.04 12.60 11.49
CA GLY A 936 -28.92 11.65 12.16
C GLY A 936 -30.39 11.98 11.92
N GLY A 937 -31.17 11.01 11.45
CA GLY A 937 -32.64 11.08 11.54
C GLY A 937 -33.11 11.06 13.01
N SER A 938 -34.35 10.68 13.28
CA SER A 938 -34.88 10.56 14.66
C SER A 938 -34.17 9.51 15.55
N ARG A 939 -33.06 8.90 15.08
CA ARG A 939 -32.31 7.85 15.78
C ARG A 939 -31.43 8.47 16.89
N PRO A 940 -31.28 7.78 18.03
CA PRO A 940 -30.42 8.28 19.10
C PRO A 940 -28.95 8.39 18.71
N LEU A 941 -28.29 9.44 19.17
CA LEU A 941 -26.88 9.73 18.93
C LEU A 941 -26.15 9.88 20.28
N LEU A 942 -24.92 9.40 20.34
CA LEU A 942 -24.00 9.62 21.45
C LEU A 942 -22.88 10.60 21.05
N LEU A 943 -22.71 11.67 21.82
CA LEU A 943 -21.59 12.61 21.69
C LEU A 943 -20.64 12.43 22.90
N VAL A 944 -19.38 12.09 22.67
CA VAL A 944 -18.39 11.88 23.74
C VAL A 944 -17.31 12.97 23.69
N LEU A 945 -17.15 13.76 24.75
CA LEU A 945 -16.22 14.89 24.83
C LEU A 945 -15.15 14.62 25.89
N ASP A 946 -13.89 14.40 25.49
CA ASP A 946 -12.76 14.34 26.44
C ASP A 946 -12.27 15.75 26.78
N GLU A 947 -11.74 15.92 27.99
CA GLU A 947 -11.23 17.21 28.49
C GLU A 947 -12.21 18.40 28.38
N LEU A 948 -13.50 18.15 28.62
CA LEU A 948 -14.55 19.16 28.62
C LEU A 948 -14.14 20.35 29.52
N GLY A 949 -13.91 21.52 28.92
CA GLY A 949 -13.50 22.75 29.61
C GLY A 949 -12.13 23.34 29.31
N ARG A 950 -11.24 22.57 28.66
CA ARG A 950 -9.81 22.93 28.53
C ARG A 950 -9.55 24.28 27.84
N ASN A 951 -10.31 24.62 26.80
CA ASN A 951 -10.11 25.85 26.02
C ASN A 951 -11.10 26.98 26.34
N LEU A 952 -12.02 26.75 27.29
CA LEU A 952 -13.06 27.70 27.66
C LEU A 952 -12.60 28.63 28.80
N GLY A 953 -12.84 29.93 28.66
CA GLY A 953 -12.65 30.90 29.75
C GLY A 953 -13.62 30.69 30.92
N LYS A 954 -13.27 31.16 32.12
CA LYS A 954 -14.04 30.92 33.36
C LYS A 954 -15.55 31.27 33.25
N GLN A 955 -15.91 32.32 32.51
CA GLN A 955 -17.31 32.72 32.32
C GLN A 955 -18.08 31.80 31.34
N HIS A 956 -17.42 31.28 30.31
CA HIS A 956 -18.05 30.48 29.25
C HIS A 956 -18.21 28.99 29.56
N ARG A 957 -17.61 28.51 30.66
CA ARG A 957 -17.70 27.09 31.07
C ARG A 957 -19.09 26.71 31.56
N ARG A 958 -19.75 27.59 32.31
CA ARG A 958 -21.12 27.37 32.78
C ARG A 958 -22.11 27.37 31.61
N GLU A 959 -21.92 28.31 30.69
CA GLU A 959 -22.72 28.43 29.46
C GLU A 959 -22.57 27.19 28.58
N ALA A 960 -21.36 26.65 28.44
CA ALA A 960 -21.11 25.43 27.67
C ALA A 960 -21.79 24.18 28.27
N VAL A 961 -21.71 23.97 29.59
CA VAL A 961 -22.37 22.83 30.26
C VAL A 961 -23.88 22.92 30.11
N ALA A 962 -24.47 24.11 30.31
CA ALA A 962 -25.89 24.34 30.11
C ALA A 962 -26.31 24.12 28.64
N LEU A 963 -25.49 24.55 27.69
CA LEU A 963 -25.72 24.33 26.26
C LEU A 963 -25.76 22.82 25.92
N PHE A 964 -24.81 22.03 26.42
CA PHE A 964 -24.79 20.58 26.17
C PHE A 964 -25.97 19.85 26.82
N GLU A 965 -26.36 20.27 28.02
CA GLU A 965 -27.55 19.74 28.69
C GLU A 965 -28.83 20.05 27.88
N GLN A 966 -29.01 21.29 27.44
CA GLN A 966 -30.18 21.72 26.67
C GLN A 966 -30.25 21.03 25.30
N ILE A 967 -29.14 20.99 24.57
CA ILE A 967 -29.07 20.27 23.27
C ILE A 967 -29.38 18.78 23.47
N GLY A 968 -28.88 18.17 24.53
CA GLY A 968 -29.13 16.76 24.84
C GLY A 968 -30.55 16.45 25.30
N LYS A 969 -31.25 17.40 25.94
CA LYS A 969 -32.65 17.23 26.38
C LYS A 969 -33.65 17.45 25.23
N ASP A 970 -33.40 18.44 24.39
CA ASP A 970 -34.33 18.81 23.31
C ASP A 970 -34.29 17.85 22.11
N ARG A 971 -33.27 16.99 22.04
CA ARG A 971 -32.99 16.09 20.91
C ARG A 971 -32.65 14.69 21.42
N ASN A 972 -32.73 13.66 20.58
CA ASN A 972 -32.32 12.29 20.92
C ASN A 972 -30.77 12.16 21.00
N ILE A 973 -30.11 13.03 21.76
CA ILE A 973 -28.65 13.08 21.90
C ILE A 973 -28.28 12.87 23.36
N THR A 974 -27.43 11.89 23.62
CA THR A 974 -26.73 11.76 24.90
C THR A 974 -25.34 12.38 24.76
N VAL A 975 -24.97 13.31 25.64
CA VAL A 975 -23.63 13.90 25.67
C VAL A 975 -22.89 13.32 26.87
N ILE A 976 -21.72 12.72 26.69
CA ILE A 976 -20.85 12.25 27.78
C ILE A 976 -19.57 13.08 27.77
N GLY A 977 -19.31 13.83 28.85
CA GLY A 977 -18.12 14.69 28.97
C GLY A 977 -17.18 14.26 30.09
N ALA A 978 -15.91 14.00 29.80
CA ALA A 978 -14.87 13.89 30.84
C ALA A 978 -14.44 15.30 31.29
N LEU A 979 -14.70 15.62 32.55
CA LEU A 979 -14.52 16.97 33.10
C LEU A 979 -13.06 17.28 33.46
N GLN A 980 -12.69 18.55 33.28
CA GLN A 980 -11.54 19.15 33.96
C GLN A 980 -11.86 19.46 35.43
N ASP A 981 -10.83 19.46 36.29
CA ASP A 981 -10.97 19.54 37.76
C ASP A 981 -11.74 20.76 38.25
N ASP A 982 -11.55 21.88 37.57
CA ASP A 982 -12.16 23.14 37.96
C ASP A 982 -13.63 23.29 37.51
N MET A 983 -14.15 22.35 36.72
CA MET A 983 -15.53 22.30 36.22
C MET A 983 -16.48 21.45 37.07
N GLU A 984 -15.96 20.58 37.92
CA GLU A 984 -16.76 19.60 38.69
C GLU A 984 -17.93 20.24 39.46
N ARG A 985 -17.66 21.37 40.11
CA ARG A 985 -18.62 22.18 40.88
C ARG A 985 -19.80 22.74 40.07
N TYR A 986 -19.66 22.87 38.75
CA TYR A 986 -20.75 23.33 37.88
C TYR A 986 -21.48 22.17 37.21
N ALA A 987 -20.86 20.99 37.15
CA ALA A 987 -21.38 19.84 36.44
C ALA A 987 -22.48 19.11 37.22
N ILE A 988 -22.34 18.99 38.55
CA ILE A 988 -23.29 18.23 39.39
C ILE A 988 -24.73 18.76 39.28
N GLU A 989 -24.92 20.08 39.21
CA GLU A 989 -26.24 20.71 39.12
C GLU A 989 -26.85 20.67 37.70
N ALA A 990 -26.02 20.55 36.67
CA ALA A 990 -26.44 20.64 35.26
C ALA A 990 -26.37 19.30 34.50
N SER A 991 -25.78 18.25 35.10
CA SER A 991 -25.75 16.92 34.49
C SER A 991 -26.98 16.12 34.91
N GLY A 992 -27.60 15.42 33.97
CA GLY A 992 -28.61 14.40 34.29
C GLY A 992 -27.99 13.18 34.99
N LEU A 993 -26.69 12.93 34.74
CA LEU A 993 -25.93 11.88 35.40
C LEU A 993 -24.48 12.34 35.62
N TYR A 994 -24.03 12.26 36.86
CA TYR A 994 -22.69 12.56 37.31
C TYR A 994 -22.02 11.28 37.81
N ILE A 995 -20.84 10.96 37.26
CA ILE A 995 -20.04 9.78 37.58
C ILE A 995 -18.67 10.25 38.06
N LYS A 996 -18.28 9.91 39.29
CA LYS A 996 -16.95 10.18 39.82
C LYS A 996 -16.16 8.89 39.98
N LEU A 997 -15.11 8.75 39.18
CA LEU A 997 -14.12 7.68 39.29
C LEU A 997 -13.13 8.01 40.40
N ARG A 998 -12.90 7.08 41.33
CA ARG A 998 -12.06 7.32 42.51
C ARG A 998 -10.93 6.30 42.59
N ARG A 999 -9.71 6.79 42.78
CA ARG A 999 -8.52 6.02 43.10
C ARG A 999 -7.79 6.71 44.24
N ARG A 1000 -7.99 6.24 45.47
CA ARG A 1000 -7.46 6.91 46.68
C ARG A 1000 -5.95 6.82 46.83
N SER A 1001 -5.31 5.81 46.23
CA SER A 1001 -3.87 5.58 46.39
C SER A 1001 -3.25 5.00 45.14
N ASP A 1002 -1.99 5.35 44.88
CA ASP A 1002 -1.17 4.71 43.85
C ASP A 1002 -0.91 3.22 44.11
N SER A 1003 -1.16 2.75 45.34
CA SER A 1003 -1.07 1.32 45.70
C SER A 1003 -2.24 0.46 45.20
N MET A 1004 -3.31 1.08 44.68
CA MET A 1004 -4.47 0.37 44.13
C MET A 1004 -4.31 0.18 42.62
N ALA A 1005 -4.46 -1.06 42.14
CA ALA A 1005 -4.42 -1.37 40.72
C ALA A 1005 -5.67 -0.86 39.98
N TYR A 1006 -6.85 -1.03 40.58
CA TYR A 1006 -8.12 -0.58 40.05
C TYR A 1006 -8.74 0.52 40.92
N ASN A 1007 -9.69 1.24 40.34
CA ASN A 1007 -10.49 2.24 41.02
C ASN A 1007 -11.37 1.61 42.12
N GLU A 1008 -11.85 2.44 43.03
CA GLU A 1008 -12.95 2.07 43.92
C GLU A 1008 -14.28 2.00 43.15
N ALA A 1009 -15.36 1.67 43.86
CA ALA A 1009 -16.71 1.85 43.35
C ALA A 1009 -16.92 3.33 42.94
N PRO A 1010 -17.42 3.59 41.72
CA PRO A 1010 -17.70 4.94 41.27
C PRO A 1010 -18.81 5.58 42.11
N VAL A 1011 -18.69 6.88 42.39
CA VAL A 1011 -19.81 7.64 42.97
C VAL A 1011 -20.71 8.09 41.83
N ILE A 1012 -21.97 7.71 41.88
CA ILE A 1012 -22.93 7.98 40.82
C ILE A 1012 -24.09 8.77 41.41
N VAL A 1013 -24.34 9.94 40.85
CA VAL A 1013 -25.44 10.83 41.24
C VAL A 1013 -26.17 11.19 39.96
N GLY A 1014 -27.45 10.87 39.87
CA GLY A 1014 -28.23 11.17 38.67
C GLY A 1014 -29.71 10.98 38.94
N ASP A 1015 -30.52 11.54 38.05
CA ASP A 1015 -31.97 11.40 38.07
C ASP A 1015 -32.40 10.75 36.74
N GLU A 1016 -33.16 9.66 36.84
CA GLU A 1016 -33.70 8.95 35.67
C GLU A 1016 -35.21 9.09 35.73
N THR A 1017 -35.77 9.75 34.71
CA THR A 1017 -37.21 10.02 34.63
C THR A 1017 -38.02 8.74 34.41
N ASN A 1018 -37.38 7.70 33.85
CA ASN A 1018 -38.00 6.40 33.62
C ASN A 1018 -37.68 5.39 34.74
N HIS A 1019 -38.55 5.34 35.77
CA HIS A 1019 -38.42 4.43 36.91
C HIS A 1019 -38.25 2.95 36.50
N ALA A 1020 -38.91 2.51 35.43
CA ALA A 1020 -38.83 1.13 34.97
C ALA A 1020 -37.42 0.70 34.53
N ARG A 1021 -36.57 1.64 34.07
CA ARG A 1021 -35.16 1.34 33.76
C ARG A 1021 -34.33 1.13 35.02
N VAL A 1022 -34.60 1.91 36.07
CA VAL A 1022 -33.92 1.74 37.36
C VAL A 1022 -34.28 0.37 37.95
N GLU A 1023 -35.54 -0.05 37.83
CA GLU A 1023 -35.97 -1.40 38.23
C GLU A 1023 -35.29 -2.50 37.44
N LEU A 1024 -35.24 -2.39 36.10
CA LEU A 1024 -34.56 -3.36 35.23
C LEU A 1024 -33.11 -3.61 35.67
N LEU A 1025 -32.39 -2.53 36.00
CA LEU A 1025 -30.97 -2.60 36.35
C LEU A 1025 -30.73 -2.83 37.84
N ARG A 1026 -31.79 -2.84 38.68
CA ARG A 1026 -31.68 -2.83 40.15
C ARG A 1026 -30.83 -3.97 40.68
N GLU A 1027 -31.10 -5.21 40.26
CA GLU A 1027 -30.37 -6.38 40.75
C GLU A 1027 -28.89 -6.34 40.33
N TRP A 1028 -28.62 -5.97 39.08
CA TRP A 1028 -27.26 -5.80 38.57
C TRP A 1028 -26.49 -4.69 39.30
N LEU A 1029 -27.14 -3.54 39.57
CA LEU A 1029 -26.55 -2.44 40.34
C LEU A 1029 -26.45 -2.77 41.84
N ALA A 1030 -27.31 -3.62 42.38
CA ALA A 1030 -27.25 -4.07 43.76
C ALA A 1030 -26.15 -5.13 43.97
N SER A 1031 -25.71 -5.79 42.90
CA SER A 1031 -24.70 -6.86 42.94
C SER A 1031 -23.37 -6.46 43.58
N TYR A 1032 -23.08 -5.17 43.78
CA TYR A 1032 -21.87 -4.71 44.48
C TYR A 1032 -22.12 -4.02 45.83
N ARG A 1033 -23.38 -3.88 46.25
CA ARG A 1033 -23.71 -3.33 47.58
C ARG A 1033 -23.73 -4.49 48.58
N PRO A 1034 -22.90 -4.47 49.64
CA PRO A 1034 -23.18 -5.31 50.79
C PRO A 1034 -24.58 -4.94 51.29
N THR A 1035 -25.44 -5.93 51.54
CA THR A 1035 -26.66 -5.71 52.32
C THR A 1035 -26.24 -5.04 53.62
N ALA A 1036 -26.54 -3.75 53.76
CA ALA A 1036 -26.55 -3.14 55.07
C ALA A 1036 -27.58 -3.91 55.87
N ASP A 1037 -27.18 -4.42 57.04
CA ASP A 1037 -28.10 -4.83 58.09
C ASP A 1037 -29.19 -3.76 58.19
N THR A 1038 -30.38 -4.09 57.73
CA THR A 1038 -31.59 -3.55 58.29
C THR A 1038 -31.52 -3.89 59.77
N ALA A 1039 -31.16 -2.89 60.59
CA ALA A 1039 -31.48 -2.91 61.99
C ALA A 1039 -33.01 -2.97 62.09
N ASP A 1040 -33.53 -4.20 62.11
CA ASP A 1040 -34.78 -4.52 62.78
C ASP A 1040 -34.54 -4.24 64.27
N ASP A 1041 -34.86 -3.01 64.68
CA ASP A 1041 -35.13 -2.70 66.08
C ASP A 1041 -36.65 -2.50 66.20
N ASN A 1042 -37.35 -3.63 66.09
CA ASN A 1042 -38.77 -3.79 66.41
C ASN A 1042 -38.96 -5.21 66.95
N THR A 1043 -38.54 -5.41 68.19
CA THR A 1043 -39.16 -6.41 69.07
C THR A 1043 -39.56 -5.71 70.36
N ASP A 1044 -40.86 -5.41 70.43
CA ASP A 1044 -41.59 -5.24 71.68
C ASP A 1044 -41.33 -6.44 72.58
N GLU A 1045 -40.94 -6.19 73.83
CA GLU A 1045 -41.42 -6.96 74.96
C GLU A 1045 -41.47 -6.02 76.19
N ASP A 1046 -42.68 -5.52 76.43
CA ASP A 1046 -43.17 -5.13 77.74
C ASP A 1046 -42.92 -6.26 78.75
N ASP A 1047 -42.25 -5.97 79.86
CA ASP A 1047 -42.60 -6.57 81.15
C ASP A 1047 -42.49 -5.49 82.25
N PRO A 1048 -43.51 -5.32 83.12
CA PRO A 1048 -43.69 -4.16 83.97
C PRO A 1048 -43.24 -4.38 85.43
N GLY A 1049 -43.01 -3.28 86.14
CA GLY A 1049 -42.85 -3.21 87.61
C GLY A 1049 -41.45 -3.62 88.08
N GLU A 1050 -40.84 -3.08 89.12
CA GLU A 1050 -41.25 -2.31 90.30
C GLU A 1050 -39.91 -1.73 90.83
N ASP A 1051 -39.75 -0.42 90.97
CA ASP A 1051 -40.00 0.36 92.19
C ASP A 1051 -38.71 0.72 92.97
N VAL A 1052 -38.63 2.01 93.33
CA VAL A 1052 -37.88 2.66 94.44
C VAL A 1052 -36.35 2.85 94.32
N ALA A 1053 -35.92 4.06 93.89
CA ALA A 1053 -35.40 5.15 94.75
C ALA A 1053 -34.70 6.25 93.94
#